data_AF-A0A8J6UL61-F1
#
_entry.id   AF-A0A8J6UL61-F1
#
_cell.length_a   1.000
_cell.length_b   1.000
_cell.length_c   1.000
_cell.angle_alpha   90.00
_cell.angle_beta   90.00
_cell.angle_gamma   90.00
#
_symmetry.space_group_name_H-M   'P 1'
#
loop_
_entity.id
_entity.type
_entity.pdbx_description
1 polymer ?
#
loop_
_entity_poly.entity_id
_entity_poly.type
_entity_poly.pdbx_seq_one_letter_code
_entity_poly.pdbx_strand_id
1 'polypeptide(L)'
;MNHSKQIAPIALALIALGLSACGSSSGSSDSSGGPVVEQPTPDPTPDPTPDPTPEPEPDLTLTEQAQAKLATLEQLMADAALLDVDTTREQSIVWFANEFLKFADWDENNQQQVEDLFGIYGPFRNQKTEYAQLLPDFQREQVIAILDTGIRQLNQVLDGTIQRRAVAKVDWANIEVADDMFMSNGKPVFLYDYFSKSHGNPTTDSDLYNDHLGNIDSMPSVSLSWSDRGDSIWSAKANELASKEDSKVGFALLWNTNVPQWMRDREPEITAGRSLFTGFDIDNPLVQSTWGNIVREFGQRTQGKKGIQAGVILSNEPHWFSEQGHWTQNYGEMNSISSHTLNGFRSWLKTTYQNDIAALNNNWDSQFASFEQVTIDIPIRLATRGQPMWYDWCRYNMDRGIAWFKMLQDELHAANPQADTHIKIMPDLFTENSRSHGIDLEALTELTTMIGDDAKARGRDLRSTSAEEWEAHYAYFWEELAVSYDFMESVAPNKIHVNSEGHFLSTSWYRELGMSPEYVRNTFWLATVMGMDASMSWFWARDPDGSPEDRLEGDLNFADPALAGSYAASTAMQPQVANELTQVMMDMNSFSEEIMALRQQKRPLRLFYSETSAINKNNHMSQLFELYEPLFFEGFPMGYATKNIIEKQHNQLWDVVVVYQTEYVTDAEFAALQGYLDNGGTVIVDSTSLALNEYGQPRQTRLNAGQGTLLTMPAGAAVTDIANKALEQVAQANPAETVVLSETNGTGHKACYWRVVGQTDGSYLMTIVNLGNSTATLTTAMKSGAAASSTNLMTGQLLGSEFELPSNGVLLLEVMPQS
;
A
#
# COMPACT_ATOMS: atom_id res chain seq x y z
N MET A 1 8.76 -48.00 9.83
CA MET A 1 8.47 -48.61 8.51
C MET A 1 7.87 -47.52 7.65
N ASN A 2 8.59 -47.15 6.59
CA ASN A 2 8.26 -46.09 5.63
C ASN A 2 6.90 -46.33 4.97
N HIS A 3 6.08 -45.28 4.89
CA HIS A 3 5.17 -45.11 3.76
C HIS A 3 5.11 -43.65 3.33
N SER A 4 5.87 -43.38 2.26
CA SER A 4 5.76 -42.26 1.36
C SER A 4 4.37 -42.22 0.72
N LYS A 5 3.77 -41.02 0.64
CA LYS A 5 2.70 -40.70 -0.31
C LYS A 5 3.18 -39.56 -1.19
N GLN A 6 3.50 -39.92 -2.44
CA GLN A 6 3.71 -39.00 -3.54
C GLN A 6 2.37 -38.34 -3.90
N ILE A 7 2.38 -37.01 -4.05
CA ILE A 7 1.31 -36.24 -4.67
C ILE A 7 1.73 -36.03 -6.13
N ALA A 8 0.84 -36.41 -7.07
CA ALA A 8 1.06 -36.31 -8.50
C ALA A 8 0.69 -34.91 -9.03
N PRO A 9 1.41 -34.35 -10.03
CA PRO A 9 1.01 -33.12 -10.69
C PRO A 9 0.01 -33.41 -11.83
N ILE A 10 -1.03 -32.59 -11.90
CA ILE A 10 -2.04 -32.59 -12.95
C ILE A 10 -1.47 -31.83 -14.16
N ALA A 11 -1.35 -32.51 -15.30
CA ALA A 11 -0.97 -31.93 -16.57
C ALA A 11 -2.23 -31.61 -17.41
N LEU A 12 -2.36 -30.36 -17.85
CA LEU A 12 -3.36 -29.93 -18.82
C LEU A 12 -2.86 -30.20 -20.24
N ALA A 13 -3.61 -30.97 -21.02
CA ALA A 13 -3.31 -31.27 -22.42
C ALA A 13 -3.91 -30.21 -23.35
N LEU A 14 -3.07 -29.60 -24.20
CA LEU A 14 -3.50 -28.76 -25.32
C LEU A 14 -3.17 -29.47 -26.65
N ILE A 15 -4.18 -29.55 -27.51
CA ILE A 15 -4.17 -30.15 -28.84
C ILE A 15 -3.50 -29.18 -29.81
N ALA A 16 -2.51 -29.64 -30.58
CA ALA A 16 -2.00 -28.94 -31.75
C ALA A 16 -1.92 -29.92 -32.94
N LEU A 17 -2.56 -29.56 -34.05
CA LEU A 17 -2.46 -30.23 -35.35
C LEU A 17 -1.94 -29.20 -36.37
N GLY A 18 -0.80 -29.53 -37.00
CA GLY A 18 -0.66 -29.43 -38.47
C GLY A 18 0.34 -28.42 -39.08
N LEU A 19 1.48 -28.97 -39.56
CA LEU A 19 2.18 -28.71 -40.85
C LEU A 19 2.91 -27.34 -40.99
N SER A 20 4.11 -27.16 -41.56
CA SER A 20 4.96 -27.83 -42.57
C SER A 20 6.38 -27.21 -42.47
N ALA A 21 7.51 -27.94 -42.44
CA ALA A 21 8.32 -28.47 -43.57
C ALA A 21 9.54 -27.60 -44.00
N CYS A 22 10.65 -28.33 -44.25
CA CYS A 22 11.90 -28.00 -44.98
C CYS A 22 12.98 -27.16 -44.25
N GLY A 23 14.27 -27.53 -44.19
CA GLY A 23 15.03 -28.66 -44.71
C GLY A 23 16.55 -28.45 -44.49
N SER A 24 17.28 -29.54 -44.23
CA SER A 24 18.67 -29.91 -44.66
C SER A 24 19.69 -28.82 -45.03
N SER A 25 21.02 -28.93 -44.85
CA SER A 25 21.98 -29.85 -44.23
C SER A 25 23.38 -29.40 -44.71
N SER A 26 24.42 -29.77 -43.97
CA SER A 26 25.79 -30.11 -44.43
C SER A 26 26.81 -29.01 -44.81
N GLY A 27 28.06 -29.25 -44.38
CA GLY A 27 29.21 -29.12 -45.29
C GLY A 27 30.47 -28.43 -44.75
N SER A 28 31.39 -29.22 -44.19
CA SER A 28 32.79 -28.90 -43.94
C SER A 28 33.63 -28.80 -45.23
N SER A 29 34.75 -28.05 -45.21
CA SER A 29 36.14 -28.53 -45.46
C SER A 29 37.09 -27.50 -46.09
N ASP A 30 38.36 -27.66 -45.72
CA ASP A 30 39.60 -26.94 -46.03
C ASP A 30 39.98 -26.74 -47.50
N SER A 31 40.93 -25.83 -47.76
CA SER A 31 42.18 -26.05 -48.55
C SER A 31 42.86 -24.70 -48.87
N SER A 32 44.07 -24.40 -48.37
CA SER A 32 45.42 -24.78 -48.82
C SER A 32 46.07 -23.84 -49.86
N GLY A 33 47.16 -23.17 -49.44
CA GLY A 33 48.50 -23.27 -50.05
C GLY A 33 48.82 -22.58 -51.38
N GLY A 34 49.85 -21.72 -51.36
CA GLY A 34 50.64 -21.34 -52.53
C GLY A 34 51.89 -20.50 -52.14
N PRO A 35 53.11 -20.80 -52.65
CA PRO A 35 54.39 -20.28 -52.11
C PRO A 35 55.01 -19.16 -52.97
N VAL A 36 56.15 -18.59 -52.54
CA VAL A 36 57.42 -18.39 -53.33
C VAL A 36 58.30 -17.21 -52.83
N VAL A 37 59.49 -17.59 -52.32
CA VAL A 37 60.86 -17.07 -52.56
C VAL A 37 61.33 -15.72 -51.97
N GLU A 38 62.43 -15.85 -51.20
CA GLU A 38 63.28 -14.83 -50.57
C GLU A 38 64.20 -14.06 -51.55
N GLN A 39 64.45 -12.79 -51.23
CA GLN A 39 65.66 -12.04 -51.61
C GLN A 39 66.34 -11.47 -50.34
N PRO A 40 67.68 -11.37 -50.27
CA PRO A 40 68.38 -11.08 -49.01
C PRO A 40 68.89 -9.64 -48.84
N THR A 41 69.18 -9.30 -47.57
CA THR A 41 69.98 -8.20 -46.98
C THR A 41 69.33 -6.80 -46.85
N PRO A 42 69.62 -6.00 -45.80
CA PRO A 42 70.75 -6.02 -44.85
C PRO A 42 70.41 -6.02 -43.33
N ASP A 43 71.42 -6.23 -42.47
CA ASP A 43 71.31 -6.17 -41.00
C ASP A 43 70.71 -4.83 -40.49
N PRO A 44 69.64 -4.86 -39.67
CA PRO A 44 69.16 -3.69 -38.97
C PRO A 44 70.03 -3.37 -37.75
N THR A 45 70.32 -2.08 -37.59
CA THR A 45 70.87 -1.46 -36.38
C THR A 45 69.95 -1.79 -35.20
N PRO A 46 70.44 -2.06 -33.97
CA PRO A 46 69.56 -2.38 -32.85
C PRO A 46 68.62 -1.21 -32.58
N ASP A 47 67.32 -1.45 -32.68
CA ASP A 47 66.27 -0.52 -32.26
C ASP A 47 66.41 -0.24 -30.75
N PRO A 48 66.15 1.00 -30.30
CA PRO A 48 66.04 1.29 -28.89
C PRO A 48 64.93 0.41 -28.29
N THR A 49 65.22 -0.23 -27.17
CA THR A 49 64.23 -0.98 -26.40
C THR A 49 63.01 -0.08 -26.17
N PRO A 50 61.80 -0.47 -26.58
CA PRO A 50 60.61 0.30 -26.24
C PRO A 50 60.52 0.34 -24.71
N ASP A 51 60.29 1.53 -24.15
CA ASP A 51 59.91 1.65 -22.75
C ASP A 51 58.74 0.68 -22.49
N PRO A 52 58.75 -0.07 -21.38
CA PRO A 52 57.65 -0.97 -21.08
C PRO A 52 56.36 -0.14 -21.09
N THR A 53 55.44 -0.53 -21.97
CA THR A 53 54.03 -0.12 -21.87
C THR A 53 53.62 -0.36 -20.42
N PRO A 54 53.06 0.64 -19.70
CA PRO A 54 52.55 0.41 -18.36
C PRO A 54 51.65 -0.83 -18.42
N GLU A 55 51.89 -1.80 -17.54
CA GLU A 55 50.90 -2.86 -17.32
C GLU A 55 49.56 -2.15 -17.04
N PRO A 56 48.46 -2.54 -17.71
CA PRO A 56 47.16 -2.01 -17.35
C PRO A 56 46.96 -2.26 -15.85
N GLU A 57 46.58 -1.22 -15.10
CA GLU A 57 46.21 -1.40 -13.70
C GLU A 57 45.17 -2.52 -13.63
N PRO A 58 45.31 -3.48 -12.71
CA PRO A 58 44.33 -4.56 -12.59
C PRO A 58 42.95 -3.93 -12.32
N ASP A 59 41.95 -4.33 -13.12
CA ASP A 59 40.57 -3.91 -12.90
C ASP A 59 40.16 -4.29 -11.46
N LEU A 60 39.81 -3.30 -10.64
CA LEU A 60 39.35 -3.51 -9.27
C LEU A 60 38.12 -4.43 -9.27
N THR A 61 38.07 -5.40 -8.37
CA THR A 61 36.85 -6.18 -8.12
C THR A 61 35.70 -5.27 -7.66
N LEU A 62 34.45 -5.71 -7.79
CA LEU A 62 33.29 -4.91 -7.34
C LEU A 62 33.40 -4.52 -5.85
N THR A 63 33.89 -5.43 -5.01
CA THR A 63 34.13 -5.15 -3.58
C THR A 63 35.21 -4.08 -3.39
N GLU A 64 36.34 -4.16 -4.11
CA GLU A 64 37.40 -3.14 -4.04
C GLU A 64 36.92 -1.77 -4.58
N GLN A 65 36.11 -1.76 -5.64
CA GLN A 65 35.47 -0.55 -6.16
C GLN A 65 34.53 0.07 -5.13
N ALA A 66 33.67 -0.73 -4.50
CA ALA A 66 32.77 -0.28 -3.45
C ALA A 66 33.55 0.28 -2.25
N GLN A 67 34.60 -0.39 -1.80
CA GLN A 67 35.47 0.07 -0.70
C GLN A 67 36.18 1.39 -1.04
N ALA A 68 36.68 1.55 -2.26
CA ALA A 68 37.31 2.79 -2.71
C ALA A 68 36.31 3.97 -2.73
N LYS A 69 35.07 3.72 -3.18
CA LYS A 69 34.00 4.72 -3.16
C LYS A 69 33.54 5.04 -1.74
N LEU A 70 33.45 4.04 -0.86
CA LEU A 70 33.14 4.23 0.55
C LEU A 70 34.17 5.13 1.22
N ALA A 71 35.46 4.88 1.04
CA ALA A 71 36.53 5.75 1.54
C ALA A 71 36.45 7.17 0.95
N THR A 72 36.07 7.30 -0.31
CA THR A 72 35.85 8.62 -0.95
C THR A 72 34.70 9.37 -0.29
N LEU A 73 33.57 8.70 -0.06
CA LEU A 73 32.40 9.30 0.58
C LEU A 73 32.70 9.70 2.03
N GLU A 74 33.36 8.84 2.80
CA GLU A 74 33.76 9.14 4.19
C GLU A 74 34.70 10.35 4.27
N GLN A 75 35.64 10.49 3.31
CA GLN A 75 36.49 11.68 3.24
C GLN A 75 35.68 12.94 2.93
N LEU A 76 34.74 12.89 1.98
CA LEU A 76 33.84 14.01 1.69
C LEU A 76 32.97 14.36 2.90
N MET A 77 32.51 13.37 3.66
CA MET A 77 31.77 13.59 4.89
C MET A 77 32.62 14.28 5.96
N ALA A 78 33.91 13.93 6.06
CA ALA A 78 34.84 14.61 6.95
C ALA A 78 35.06 16.07 6.52
N ASP A 79 35.18 16.34 5.21
CA ASP A 79 35.30 17.69 4.67
C ASP A 79 34.01 18.50 4.92
N ALA A 80 32.84 17.90 4.74
CA ALA A 80 31.53 18.48 5.04
C ALA A 80 31.38 18.85 6.52
N ALA A 81 31.86 18.00 7.43
CA ALA A 81 31.85 18.28 8.86
C ALA A 81 32.70 19.52 9.23
N LEU A 82 33.80 19.78 8.52
CA LEU A 82 34.60 21.00 8.70
C LEU A 82 33.85 22.28 8.27
N LEU A 83 32.81 22.12 7.43
CA LEU A 83 31.95 23.19 6.92
C LEU A 83 30.57 23.26 7.60
N ASP A 84 30.35 22.47 8.67
CA ASP A 84 29.06 22.36 9.38
C ASP A 84 27.91 21.93 8.46
N VAL A 85 28.21 21.11 7.45
CA VAL A 85 27.23 20.51 6.55
C VAL A 85 26.73 19.19 7.14
N ASP A 86 25.41 19.02 7.22
CA ASP A 86 24.78 17.78 7.66
C ASP A 86 25.03 16.63 6.66
N THR A 87 25.56 15.52 7.18
CA THR A 87 25.92 14.31 6.44
C THR A 87 25.07 13.09 6.82
N THR A 88 23.94 13.30 7.52
CA THR A 88 23.05 12.21 7.95
C THR A 88 22.60 11.32 6.79
N ARG A 89 22.34 11.90 5.61
CA ARG A 89 21.98 11.15 4.40
C ARG A 89 23.10 10.20 3.96
N GLU A 90 24.34 10.70 3.94
CA GLU A 90 25.51 9.90 3.57
C GLU A 90 25.87 8.85 4.63
N GLN A 91 25.63 9.13 5.92
CA GLN A 91 25.76 8.11 6.98
C GLN A 91 24.88 6.90 6.70
N SER A 92 23.65 7.12 6.20
CA SER A 92 22.77 6.02 5.81
C SER A 92 23.28 5.27 4.58
N ILE A 93 23.86 5.95 3.60
CA ILE A 93 24.47 5.30 2.43
C ILE A 93 25.64 4.42 2.86
N VAL A 94 26.52 4.91 3.75
CA VAL A 94 27.65 4.15 4.30
C VAL A 94 27.15 2.94 5.08
N TRP A 95 26.09 3.09 5.89
CA TRP A 95 25.51 1.98 6.64
C TRP A 95 24.99 0.88 5.71
N PHE A 96 24.14 1.22 4.74
CA PHE A 96 23.61 0.24 3.78
C PHE A 96 24.70 -0.36 2.89
N ALA A 97 25.71 0.41 2.49
CA ALA A 97 26.85 -0.11 1.74
C ALA A 97 27.57 -1.22 2.52
N ASN A 98 27.86 -1.00 3.81
CA ASN A 98 28.51 -2.00 4.65
C ASN A 98 27.62 -3.24 4.87
N GLU A 99 26.34 -3.05 5.16
CA GLU A 99 25.40 -4.15 5.41
C GLU A 99 25.20 -5.02 4.16
N PHE A 100 25.00 -4.41 2.99
CA PHE A 100 24.76 -5.16 1.76
C PHE A 100 26.04 -5.76 1.15
N LEU A 101 27.23 -5.22 1.42
CA LEU A 101 28.49 -5.93 1.12
C LEU A 101 28.61 -7.21 1.95
N LYS A 102 28.26 -7.14 3.25
CA LYS A 102 28.20 -8.31 4.13
C LYS A 102 27.13 -9.32 3.66
N PHE A 103 25.95 -8.85 3.23
CA PHE A 103 24.90 -9.73 2.71
C PHE A 103 25.28 -10.37 1.38
N ALA A 104 25.94 -9.64 0.48
CA ALA A 104 26.47 -10.18 -0.76
C ALA A 104 27.51 -11.28 -0.50
N ASP A 105 28.41 -11.08 0.48
CA ASP A 105 29.37 -12.10 0.89
C ASP A 105 28.66 -13.33 1.50
N TRP A 106 27.60 -13.13 2.27
CA TRP A 106 26.79 -14.24 2.77
C TRP A 106 26.13 -15.02 1.62
N ASP A 107 25.50 -14.33 0.67
CA ASP A 107 24.82 -14.96 -0.47
C ASP A 107 25.78 -15.74 -1.36
N GLU A 108 26.98 -15.20 -1.61
CA GLU A 108 28.05 -15.87 -2.37
C GLU A 108 28.52 -17.16 -1.67
N ASN A 109 28.59 -17.15 -0.34
CA ASN A 109 28.98 -18.31 0.45
C ASN A 109 27.85 -19.32 0.68
N ASN A 110 26.59 -18.95 0.42
CA ASN A 110 25.39 -19.76 0.66
C ASN A 110 24.51 -19.96 -0.59
N GLN A 111 25.12 -20.02 -1.77
CA GLN A 111 24.39 -20.09 -3.06
C GLN A 111 23.26 -21.13 -3.12
N GLN A 112 23.46 -22.32 -2.54
CA GLN A 112 22.41 -23.36 -2.56
C GLN A 112 21.15 -22.91 -1.80
N GLN A 113 21.31 -22.24 -0.66
CA GLN A 113 20.19 -21.73 0.13
C GLN A 113 19.47 -20.61 -0.62
N VAL A 114 20.23 -19.69 -1.22
CA VAL A 114 19.69 -18.61 -2.06
C VAL A 114 18.91 -19.19 -3.26
N GLU A 115 19.46 -20.20 -3.93
CA GLU A 115 18.78 -20.90 -5.03
C GLU A 115 17.46 -21.53 -4.57
N ASP A 116 17.44 -22.14 -3.38
CA ASP A 116 16.23 -22.74 -2.84
C ASP A 116 15.16 -21.69 -2.52
N LEU A 117 15.56 -20.54 -1.97
CA LEU A 117 14.65 -19.41 -1.71
C LEU A 117 14.02 -18.86 -3.00
N PHE A 118 14.80 -18.66 -4.07
CA PHE A 118 14.25 -18.32 -5.39
C PHE A 118 13.38 -19.45 -5.97
N GLY A 119 13.69 -20.71 -5.66
CA GLY A 119 12.94 -21.89 -6.11
C GLY A 119 11.50 -21.99 -5.57
N ILE A 120 11.25 -21.41 -4.39
CA ILE A 120 9.93 -21.42 -3.75
C ILE A 120 8.95 -20.56 -4.56
N TYR A 121 9.35 -19.33 -4.88
CA TYR A 121 8.51 -18.37 -5.56
C TYR A 121 8.30 -18.75 -7.04
N GLY A 122 7.05 -18.98 -7.41
CA GLY A 122 6.67 -19.49 -8.73
C GLY A 122 7.31 -18.74 -9.92
N PRO A 123 7.23 -17.39 -9.95
CA PRO A 123 7.83 -16.59 -11.02
C PRO A 123 9.34 -16.75 -11.23
N PHE A 124 10.13 -16.95 -10.17
CA PHE A 124 11.59 -17.13 -10.29
C PHE A 124 12.05 -18.59 -10.34
N ARG A 125 11.17 -19.55 -10.04
CA ARG A 125 11.51 -20.97 -9.88
C ARG A 125 12.34 -21.56 -11.01
N ASN A 126 12.02 -21.21 -12.27
CA ASN A 126 12.70 -21.76 -13.44
C ASN A 126 14.07 -21.12 -13.71
N GLN A 127 14.35 -19.98 -13.09
CA GLN A 127 15.61 -19.23 -13.22
C GLN A 127 16.37 -19.16 -11.88
N LYS A 128 15.97 -19.96 -10.88
CA LYS A 128 16.49 -19.88 -9.52
C LYS A 128 18.02 -19.93 -9.43
N THR A 129 18.67 -20.78 -10.23
CA THR A 129 20.14 -20.90 -10.27
C THR A 129 20.79 -19.65 -10.86
N GLU A 130 20.20 -19.06 -11.91
CA GLU A 130 20.68 -17.83 -12.54
C GLU A 130 20.60 -16.65 -11.56
N TYR A 131 19.44 -16.48 -10.90
CA TYR A 131 19.25 -15.44 -9.90
C TYR A 131 20.15 -15.60 -8.67
N ALA A 132 20.34 -16.83 -8.18
CA ALA A 132 21.24 -17.08 -7.06
C ALA A 132 22.71 -16.79 -7.40
N GLN A 133 23.13 -17.05 -8.64
CA GLN A 133 24.48 -16.74 -9.10
C GLN A 133 24.70 -15.24 -9.31
N LEU A 134 23.70 -14.50 -9.80
CA LEU A 134 23.83 -13.07 -10.08
C LEU A 134 23.72 -12.19 -8.82
N LEU A 135 22.99 -12.65 -7.79
CA LEU A 135 22.61 -11.82 -6.64
C LEU A 135 23.79 -11.16 -5.90
N PRO A 136 24.92 -11.83 -5.60
CA PRO A 136 26.03 -11.19 -4.89
C PRO A 136 26.61 -9.99 -5.65
N ASP A 137 26.90 -10.18 -6.94
CA ASP A 137 27.48 -9.13 -7.78
C ASP A 137 26.48 -8.02 -8.06
N PHE A 138 25.20 -8.35 -8.27
CA PHE A 138 24.12 -7.37 -8.36
C PHE A 138 24.08 -6.48 -7.11
N GLN A 139 24.11 -7.04 -5.90
CA GLN A 139 24.10 -6.24 -4.68
C GLN A 139 25.34 -5.34 -4.60
N ARG A 140 26.53 -5.83 -4.96
CA ARG A 140 27.77 -5.02 -4.98
C ARG A 140 27.68 -3.88 -6.00
N GLU A 141 27.14 -4.14 -7.19
CA GLU A 141 26.90 -3.10 -8.22
C GLU A 141 25.91 -2.04 -7.73
N GLN A 142 24.83 -2.45 -7.06
CA GLN A 142 23.86 -1.51 -6.50
C GLN A 142 24.45 -0.72 -5.31
N VAL A 143 25.34 -1.32 -4.50
CA VAL A 143 26.13 -0.60 -3.48
C VAL A 143 27.01 0.47 -4.13
N ILE A 144 27.72 0.14 -5.21
CA ILE A 144 28.52 1.09 -5.98
C ILE A 144 27.64 2.25 -6.48
N ALA A 145 26.44 1.96 -6.98
CA ALA A 145 25.51 2.98 -7.50
C ALA A 145 25.00 3.95 -6.42
N ILE A 146 24.65 3.47 -5.22
CA ILE A 146 24.25 4.37 -4.12
C ILE A 146 25.42 5.22 -3.63
N LEU A 147 26.63 4.67 -3.59
CA LEU A 147 27.85 5.42 -3.22
C LEU A 147 28.16 6.51 -4.25
N ASP A 148 28.06 6.21 -5.55
CA ASP A 148 28.25 7.20 -6.61
C ASP A 148 27.24 8.33 -6.54
N THR A 149 25.99 8.01 -6.21
CA THR A 149 24.94 9.01 -6.00
C THR A 149 25.24 9.89 -4.78
N GLY A 150 25.60 9.30 -3.65
CA GLY A 150 25.99 10.03 -2.43
C GLY A 150 27.20 10.95 -2.64
N ILE A 151 28.25 10.44 -3.28
CA ILE A 151 29.46 11.22 -3.63
C ILE A 151 29.08 12.41 -4.50
N ARG A 152 28.28 12.19 -5.55
CA ARG A 152 27.86 13.25 -6.47
C ARG A 152 27.05 14.33 -5.75
N GLN A 153 26.04 13.92 -4.96
CA GLN A 153 25.17 14.85 -4.26
C GLN A 153 25.93 15.64 -3.18
N LEU A 154 26.78 14.99 -2.37
CA LEU A 154 27.55 15.70 -1.36
C LEU A 154 28.54 16.70 -1.98
N ASN A 155 29.17 16.37 -3.11
CA ASN A 155 29.98 17.34 -3.85
C ASN A 155 29.16 18.56 -4.30
N GLN A 156 27.94 18.35 -4.81
CA GLN A 156 27.05 19.45 -5.21
C GLN A 156 26.61 20.32 -4.00
N VAL A 157 26.54 19.74 -2.80
CA VAL A 157 26.29 20.52 -1.57
C VAL A 157 27.53 21.32 -1.19
N LEU A 158 28.72 20.70 -1.21
CA LEU A 158 29.99 21.32 -0.85
C LEU A 158 30.38 22.47 -1.79
N ASP A 159 30.06 22.35 -3.09
CA ASP A 159 30.33 23.38 -4.09
C ASP A 159 29.21 24.43 -4.23
N GLY A 160 28.07 24.22 -3.56
CA GLY A 160 26.92 25.12 -3.54
C GLY A 160 25.98 25.01 -4.75
N THR A 161 26.15 24.00 -5.62
CA THR A 161 25.24 23.71 -6.74
C THR A 161 23.83 23.34 -6.27
N ILE A 162 23.73 22.63 -5.14
CA ILE A 162 22.46 22.39 -4.45
C ILE A 162 22.57 22.82 -2.99
N GLN A 163 21.43 23.26 -2.44
CA GLN A 163 21.26 23.53 -1.01
C GLN A 163 20.17 22.61 -0.49
N ARG A 164 20.49 21.83 0.54
CA ARG A 164 19.51 20.93 1.17
C ARG A 164 19.41 21.23 2.66
N ARG A 165 18.21 21.04 3.22
CA ARG A 165 17.95 21.16 4.65
C ARG A 165 18.63 20.01 5.42
N ALA A 166 19.13 20.30 6.61
CA ALA A 166 19.62 19.26 7.52
C ALA A 166 18.49 18.27 7.85
N VAL A 167 18.84 16.99 7.99
CA VAL A 167 17.86 15.94 8.30
C VAL A 167 17.23 16.19 9.68
N ALA A 168 15.90 16.20 9.72
CA ALA A 168 15.16 16.12 10.98
C ALA A 168 15.13 14.65 11.45
N LYS A 169 16.10 14.27 12.29
CA LYS A 169 16.16 12.91 12.87
C LYS A 169 14.94 12.65 13.76
N VAL A 170 14.44 11.42 13.70
CA VAL A 170 13.35 10.94 14.56
C VAL A 170 13.91 10.66 15.95
N ASP A 171 13.33 11.28 16.98
CA ASP A 171 13.61 10.88 18.36
C ASP A 171 12.70 9.73 18.76
N TRP A 172 13.05 8.52 18.30
CA TRP A 172 12.23 7.31 18.46
C TRP A 172 11.82 7.03 19.91
N ALA A 173 12.65 7.38 20.88
CA ALA A 173 12.37 7.18 22.29
C ALA A 173 11.33 8.16 22.84
N ASN A 174 11.13 9.31 22.19
CA ASN A 174 10.25 10.39 22.67
C ASN A 174 9.23 10.86 21.63
N ILE A 175 8.81 9.96 20.74
CA ILE A 175 7.67 10.21 19.86
C ILE A 175 6.43 10.50 20.72
N GLU A 176 5.77 11.61 20.42
CA GLU A 176 4.46 11.95 20.95
C GLU A 176 3.40 11.55 19.90
N VAL A 177 2.38 10.83 20.35
CA VAL A 177 1.20 10.49 19.53
C VAL A 177 0.15 11.55 19.81
N ALA A 178 0.01 12.51 18.90
CA ALA A 178 -1.04 13.53 18.96
C ALA A 178 -2.34 12.99 18.34
N ASP A 179 -3.39 13.81 18.29
CA ASP A 179 -4.71 13.38 17.82
C ASP A 179 -4.70 12.90 16.36
N ASP A 180 -3.96 13.58 15.48
CA ASP A 180 -3.96 13.38 14.03
C ASP A 180 -2.56 13.24 13.41
N MET A 181 -1.50 13.14 14.22
CA MET A 181 -0.12 13.02 13.73
C MET A 181 0.84 12.45 14.79
N PHE A 182 1.96 11.89 14.33
CA PHE A 182 3.12 11.64 15.19
C PHE A 182 4.00 12.89 15.28
N MET A 183 4.57 13.14 16.45
CA MET A 183 5.41 14.31 16.73
C MET A 183 6.80 13.88 17.22
N SER A 184 7.84 14.52 16.71
CA SER A 184 9.23 14.40 17.15
C SER A 184 9.84 15.79 17.30
N ASN A 185 10.44 16.08 18.46
CA ASN A 185 11.02 17.39 18.76
C ASN A 185 10.08 18.59 18.50
N GLY A 186 8.78 18.40 18.77
CA GLY A 186 7.76 19.43 18.59
C GLY A 186 7.33 19.69 17.14
N LYS A 187 7.72 18.84 16.19
CA LYS A 187 7.30 18.89 14.79
C LYS A 187 6.61 17.59 14.36
N PRO A 188 5.73 17.62 13.34
CA PRO A 188 5.21 16.41 12.74
C PRO A 188 6.33 15.51 12.24
N VAL A 189 6.14 14.21 12.30
CA VAL A 189 7.09 13.21 11.81
C VAL A 189 6.32 12.06 11.17
N PHE A 190 6.83 11.56 10.06
CA PHE A 190 6.34 10.36 9.39
C PHE A 190 7.25 9.19 9.75
N LEU A 191 6.65 8.12 10.27
CA LEU A 191 7.38 6.96 10.75
C LEU A 191 7.50 5.91 9.64
N TYR A 192 8.57 5.14 9.67
CA TYR A 192 8.75 4.01 8.79
C TYR A 192 9.45 2.88 9.54
N ASP A 193 9.11 1.66 9.17
CA ASP A 193 9.77 0.45 9.64
C ASP A 193 9.51 -0.66 8.60
N TYR A 194 9.82 -1.90 8.94
CA TYR A 194 9.49 -3.06 8.15
C TYR A 194 8.58 -3.99 8.94
N PHE A 195 7.47 -4.41 8.34
CA PHE A 195 6.66 -5.47 8.92
C PHE A 195 7.50 -6.75 8.91
N SER A 196 7.32 -7.58 9.93
CA SER A 196 8.01 -8.86 10.03
C SER A 196 9.55 -8.80 10.10
N LYS A 197 10.12 -7.66 10.52
CA LYS A 197 11.56 -7.48 10.74
C LYS A 197 12.12 -8.57 11.66
N SER A 198 13.19 -9.25 11.22
CA SER A 198 13.72 -10.50 11.79
C SER A 198 13.27 -10.81 13.24
N HIS A 199 12.24 -11.66 13.34
CA HIS A 199 11.52 -11.93 14.59
C HIS A 199 12.32 -12.71 15.64
N GLY A 200 13.44 -13.34 15.24
CA GLY A 200 14.33 -14.04 16.16
C GLY A 200 15.09 -13.08 17.09
N ASN A 201 15.19 -11.80 16.71
CA ASN A 201 15.97 -10.80 17.42
C ASN A 201 15.11 -9.89 18.31
N PRO A 202 15.63 -9.45 19.47
CA PRO A 202 14.92 -8.50 20.31
C PRO A 202 14.86 -7.12 19.66
N THR A 203 13.82 -6.36 19.96
CA THR A 203 13.67 -4.98 19.48
C THR A 203 14.71 -4.00 20.05
N THR A 204 15.59 -4.47 20.93
CA THR A 204 16.76 -3.75 21.46
C THR A 204 18.02 -3.94 20.62
N ASP A 205 17.97 -4.80 19.59
CA ASP A 205 19.10 -5.03 18.69
C ASP A 205 19.32 -3.81 17.80
N SER A 206 20.44 -3.10 18.03
CA SER A 206 20.77 -1.88 17.31
C SER A 206 21.13 -2.10 15.84
N ASP A 207 21.43 -3.34 15.43
CA ASP A 207 21.72 -3.66 14.03
C ASP A 207 20.42 -3.71 13.20
N LEU A 208 19.28 -3.95 13.83
CA LEU A 208 17.96 -4.02 13.18
C LEU A 208 17.04 -2.82 13.51
N TYR A 209 17.17 -2.25 14.71
CA TYR A 209 16.29 -1.22 15.23
C TYR A 209 17.06 0.09 15.42
N ASN A 210 17.11 0.88 14.34
CA ASN A 210 17.97 2.07 14.21
C ASN A 210 17.37 3.09 13.22
N ASP A 211 18.08 4.21 12.99
CA ASP A 211 17.66 5.27 12.07
C ASP A 211 17.71 4.87 10.58
N HIS A 212 18.21 3.68 10.25
CA HIS A 212 18.34 3.21 8.86
C HIS A 212 17.23 2.23 8.49
N LEU A 213 16.82 1.35 9.40
CA LEU A 213 15.75 0.38 9.15
C LEU A 213 14.43 0.76 9.83
N GLY A 214 14.38 1.88 10.53
CA GLY A 214 13.27 2.19 11.44
C GLY A 214 13.44 1.53 12.79
N ASN A 215 12.78 2.10 13.79
CA ASN A 215 12.97 1.75 15.19
C ASN A 215 11.63 1.68 15.96
N ILE A 216 10.54 1.32 15.28
CA ILE A 216 9.24 1.06 15.89
C ILE A 216 9.34 -0.24 16.71
N ASP A 217 8.80 -0.24 17.93
CA ASP A 217 8.74 -1.44 18.77
C ASP A 217 7.60 -2.37 18.35
N SER A 218 7.72 -3.65 18.70
CA SER A 218 6.64 -4.63 18.52
C SER A 218 6.39 -5.40 19.81
N MET A 219 5.12 -5.50 20.17
CA MET A 219 4.67 -6.36 21.27
C MET A 219 4.48 -7.79 20.78
N PRO A 220 4.59 -8.79 21.68
CA PRO A 220 4.28 -10.17 21.35
C PRO A 220 2.89 -10.30 20.71
N SER A 221 2.82 -11.00 19.57
CA SER A 221 1.55 -11.25 18.88
C SER A 221 0.56 -12.00 19.78
N VAL A 222 -0.65 -11.44 19.90
CA VAL A 222 -1.73 -11.96 20.76
C VAL A 222 -2.54 -12.97 19.94
N SER A 223 -2.92 -14.12 20.51
CA SER A 223 -3.78 -15.09 19.81
C SER A 223 -4.64 -15.88 20.78
N LEU A 224 -5.64 -16.62 20.27
CA LEU A 224 -6.45 -17.56 21.07
C LEU A 224 -5.60 -18.59 21.85
N SER A 225 -4.39 -18.90 21.39
CA SER A 225 -3.47 -19.81 22.08
C SER A 225 -2.99 -19.29 23.43
N TRP A 226 -3.19 -18.00 23.71
CA TRP A 226 -2.88 -17.39 24.99
C TRP A 226 -3.81 -17.83 26.12
N SER A 227 -4.82 -18.68 25.87
CA SER A 227 -5.63 -19.29 26.93
C SER A 227 -5.80 -20.80 26.76
N ASP A 228 -5.79 -21.55 27.87
CA ASP A 228 -6.06 -23.00 27.91
C ASP A 228 -7.50 -23.35 28.28
N ARG A 229 -8.22 -22.41 28.90
CA ARG A 229 -9.59 -22.59 29.42
C ARG A 229 -10.54 -21.47 29.01
N GLY A 230 -10.00 -20.39 28.43
CA GLY A 230 -10.73 -19.23 27.93
C GLY A 230 -11.01 -18.15 28.97
N ASP A 231 -10.57 -18.30 30.22
CA ASP A 231 -10.86 -17.40 31.33
C ASP A 231 -9.74 -16.38 31.64
N SER A 232 -8.48 -16.74 31.41
CA SER A 232 -7.33 -15.84 31.55
C SER A 232 -6.20 -16.17 30.57
N ILE A 233 -5.24 -15.25 30.42
CA ILE A 233 -4.02 -15.51 29.66
C ILE A 233 -3.03 -16.38 30.45
N TRP A 234 -2.21 -17.18 29.77
CA TRP A 234 -1.16 -17.97 30.40
C TRP A 234 -0.16 -17.11 31.17
N SER A 235 0.28 -17.57 32.34
CA SER A 235 1.27 -16.86 33.16
C SER A 235 2.58 -16.57 32.42
N ALA A 236 3.00 -17.43 31.50
CA ALA A 236 4.17 -17.20 30.66
C ALA A 236 3.99 -15.98 29.75
N LYS A 237 2.82 -15.83 29.12
CA LYS A 237 2.48 -14.67 28.27
C LYS A 237 2.30 -13.40 29.09
N ALA A 238 1.67 -13.51 30.26
CA ALA A 238 1.60 -12.42 31.23
C ALA A 238 3.01 -11.93 31.65
N ASN A 239 3.94 -12.85 31.91
CA ASN A 239 5.31 -12.51 32.27
C ASN A 239 6.08 -11.89 31.10
N GLU A 240 5.90 -12.43 29.89
CA GLU A 240 6.49 -11.90 28.66
C GLU A 240 6.08 -10.43 28.44
N LEU A 241 4.79 -10.13 28.56
CA LEU A 241 4.28 -8.74 28.52
C LEU A 241 4.89 -7.87 29.61
N ALA A 242 5.02 -8.39 30.84
CA ALA A 242 5.55 -7.63 31.96
C ALA A 242 7.06 -7.35 31.83
N SER A 243 7.83 -8.27 31.24
CA SER A 243 9.27 -8.13 31.05
C SER A 243 9.68 -7.40 29.78
N LYS A 244 8.76 -7.22 28.82
CA LYS A 244 9.04 -6.51 27.57
C LYS A 244 9.44 -5.08 27.87
N GLU A 245 10.63 -4.69 27.37
CA GLU A 245 11.10 -3.31 27.42
C GLU A 245 10.10 -2.38 26.73
N ASP A 246 9.88 -1.22 27.33
CA ASP A 246 8.86 -0.25 26.96
C ASP A 246 9.48 1.15 26.84
N SER A 247 10.40 1.30 25.89
CA SER A 247 11.25 2.50 25.75
C SER A 247 10.83 3.42 24.60
N LYS A 248 10.15 2.90 23.57
CA LYS A 248 9.82 3.60 22.32
C LYS A 248 8.42 3.23 21.82
N VAL A 249 7.87 4.04 20.90
CA VAL A 249 6.55 3.81 20.29
C VAL A 249 6.51 2.44 19.62
N GLY A 250 5.39 1.73 19.70
CA GLY A 250 5.23 0.43 19.05
C GLY A 250 3.79 0.01 18.85
N PHE A 251 3.60 -1.18 18.27
CA PHE A 251 2.28 -1.76 18.01
C PHE A 251 2.15 -3.19 18.57
N ALA A 252 0.92 -3.68 18.65
CA ALA A 252 0.60 -5.08 18.93
C ALA A 252 -0.39 -5.62 17.89
N LEU A 253 -0.26 -6.88 17.49
CA LEU A 253 -1.15 -7.53 16.53
C LEU A 253 -1.96 -8.66 17.18
N LEU A 254 -3.28 -8.64 16.96
CA LEU A 254 -4.18 -9.76 17.26
C LEU A 254 -4.16 -10.75 16.07
N TRP A 255 -3.48 -11.89 16.28
CA TRP A 255 -3.32 -12.94 15.29
C TRP A 255 -4.52 -13.92 15.31
N ASN A 256 -5.35 -13.88 14.27
CA ASN A 256 -6.65 -14.54 14.22
C ASN A 256 -6.67 -15.91 13.51
N THR A 257 -5.52 -16.44 13.07
CA THR A 257 -5.48 -17.65 12.22
C THR A 257 -5.70 -18.96 12.97
N ASN A 258 -5.20 -19.10 14.20
CA ASN A 258 -5.10 -20.40 14.86
C ASN A 258 -6.11 -20.56 16.02
N VAL A 259 -6.79 -21.72 16.04
CA VAL A 259 -7.70 -22.12 17.13
C VAL A 259 -7.08 -23.25 17.97
N PRO A 260 -7.00 -23.12 19.30
CA PRO A 260 -6.54 -24.18 20.18
C PRO A 260 -7.38 -25.46 20.08
N GLN A 261 -6.73 -26.63 20.22
CA GLN A 261 -7.42 -27.92 20.11
C GLN A 261 -8.57 -28.07 21.10
N TRP A 262 -8.41 -27.59 22.34
CA TRP A 262 -9.45 -27.68 23.37
C TRP A 262 -10.75 -26.96 22.98
N MET A 263 -10.66 -25.88 22.19
CA MET A 263 -11.83 -25.17 21.68
C MET A 263 -12.50 -25.98 20.57
N ARG A 264 -11.72 -26.59 19.68
CA ARG A 264 -12.25 -27.46 18.61
C ARG A 264 -12.94 -28.70 19.17
N ASP A 265 -12.40 -29.27 20.25
CA ASP A 265 -13.00 -30.41 20.94
C ASP A 265 -14.33 -30.05 21.61
N ARG A 266 -14.47 -28.80 22.07
CA ARG A 266 -15.65 -28.29 22.76
C ARG A 266 -16.74 -27.79 21.81
N GLU A 267 -16.34 -27.19 20.69
CA GLU A 267 -17.24 -26.55 19.73
C GLU A 267 -16.94 -27.07 18.30
N PRO A 268 -17.66 -28.10 17.84
CA PRO A 268 -17.40 -28.74 16.56
C PRO A 268 -17.60 -27.83 15.34
N GLU A 269 -18.43 -26.79 15.45
CA GLU A 269 -18.68 -25.83 14.36
C GLU A 269 -17.74 -24.62 14.39
N ILE A 270 -16.75 -24.58 15.29
CA ILE A 270 -15.90 -23.40 15.53
C ILE A 270 -15.17 -22.89 14.29
N THR A 271 -14.95 -23.73 13.27
CA THR A 271 -14.30 -23.35 12.01
C THR A 271 -15.28 -23.20 10.84
N ALA A 272 -16.58 -23.39 11.03
CA ALA A 272 -17.58 -23.22 9.98
C ALA A 272 -17.93 -21.73 9.81
N GLY A 273 -17.53 -21.11 8.71
CA GLY A 273 -17.59 -19.64 8.53
C GLY A 273 -16.25 -18.94 8.76
N ARG A 274 -15.15 -19.71 8.83
CA ARG A 274 -13.77 -19.19 8.86
C ARG A 274 -13.38 -18.50 7.56
N SER A 275 -12.26 -17.80 7.60
CA SER A 275 -11.50 -17.31 6.45
C SER A 275 -10.03 -17.76 6.44
N LEU A 276 -9.27 -17.26 5.46
CA LEU A 276 -7.84 -17.47 5.35
C LEU A 276 -7.10 -16.94 6.59
N PHE A 277 -7.30 -15.66 6.94
CA PHE A 277 -6.61 -15.01 8.06
C PHE A 277 -7.38 -15.04 9.39
N THR A 278 -8.68 -15.38 9.37
CA THR A 278 -9.48 -15.64 10.58
C THR A 278 -9.93 -17.10 10.63
N GLY A 279 -9.20 -17.95 11.36
CA GLY A 279 -9.36 -19.42 11.29
C GLY A 279 -10.57 -20.00 12.04
N PHE A 280 -11.53 -19.16 12.42
CA PHE A 280 -12.71 -19.52 13.19
C PHE A 280 -13.93 -18.71 12.74
N ASP A 281 -15.10 -19.14 13.19
CA ASP A 281 -16.34 -18.39 13.08
C ASP A 281 -16.38 -17.26 14.11
N ILE A 282 -16.46 -16.01 13.65
CA ILE A 282 -16.57 -14.81 14.48
C ILE A 282 -17.91 -14.69 15.21
N ASP A 283 -18.94 -15.44 14.77
CA ASP A 283 -20.26 -15.48 15.44
C ASP A 283 -20.30 -16.52 16.58
N ASN A 284 -19.23 -17.30 16.75
CA ASN A 284 -19.19 -18.38 17.73
C ASN A 284 -19.06 -17.83 19.17
N PRO A 285 -19.99 -18.14 20.10
CA PRO A 285 -19.95 -17.61 21.46
C PRO A 285 -18.70 -18.01 22.27
N LEU A 286 -18.14 -19.19 22.03
CA LEU A 286 -16.91 -19.63 22.70
C LEU A 286 -15.71 -18.80 22.23
N VAL A 287 -15.67 -18.48 20.93
CA VAL A 287 -14.64 -17.58 20.35
C VAL A 287 -14.77 -16.18 20.94
N GLN A 288 -15.96 -15.57 20.85
CA GLN A 288 -16.17 -14.20 21.34
C GLN A 288 -15.83 -14.04 22.82
N SER A 289 -16.29 -14.97 23.67
CA SER A 289 -15.98 -14.93 25.11
C SER A 289 -14.50 -15.13 25.42
N THR A 290 -13.81 -16.03 24.69
CA THR A 290 -12.38 -16.28 24.90
C THR A 290 -11.54 -15.08 24.44
N TRP A 291 -11.81 -14.56 23.25
CA TRP A 291 -11.13 -13.36 22.75
C TRP A 291 -11.39 -12.15 23.63
N GLY A 292 -12.63 -11.93 24.08
CA GLY A 292 -12.96 -10.84 25.00
C GLY A 292 -12.14 -10.90 26.29
N ASN A 293 -12.00 -12.09 26.90
CA ASN A 293 -11.16 -12.26 28.10
C ASN A 293 -9.68 -12.01 27.82
N ILE A 294 -9.14 -12.52 26.71
CA ILE A 294 -7.73 -12.32 26.32
C ILE A 294 -7.45 -10.83 26.07
N VAL A 295 -8.27 -10.15 25.28
CA VAL A 295 -8.09 -8.74 24.92
C VAL A 295 -8.24 -7.85 26.15
N ARG A 296 -9.22 -8.12 27.01
CA ARG A 296 -9.39 -7.38 28.26
C ARG A 296 -8.18 -7.51 29.17
N GLU A 297 -7.65 -8.72 29.36
CA GLU A 297 -6.45 -8.92 30.18
C GLU A 297 -5.18 -8.33 29.53
N PHE A 298 -5.06 -8.41 28.19
CA PHE A 298 -4.01 -7.73 27.45
C PHE A 298 -4.06 -6.22 27.71
N GLY A 299 -5.23 -5.59 27.54
CA GLY A 299 -5.44 -4.16 27.81
C GLY A 299 -5.05 -3.75 29.23
N GLN A 300 -5.42 -4.55 30.23
CA GLN A 300 -5.04 -4.29 31.63
C GLN A 300 -3.52 -4.28 31.84
N ARG A 301 -2.79 -5.14 31.13
CA ARG A 301 -1.34 -5.33 31.28
C ARG A 301 -0.51 -4.36 30.44
N THR A 302 -1.10 -3.77 29.41
CA THR A 302 -0.43 -2.82 28.50
C THR A 302 -0.83 -1.37 28.74
N GLN A 303 -1.63 -1.08 29.76
CA GLN A 303 -2.02 0.28 30.10
C GLN A 303 -0.79 1.19 30.33
N GLY A 304 -0.74 2.29 29.58
CA GLY A 304 0.33 3.29 29.64
C GLY A 304 1.64 2.87 28.98
N LYS A 305 1.69 1.72 28.30
CA LYS A 305 2.89 1.28 27.58
C LYS A 305 3.08 2.04 26.27
N LYS A 306 4.32 2.44 25.99
CA LYS A 306 4.74 3.01 24.70
C LYS A 306 4.65 1.99 23.56
N GLY A 307 4.94 0.72 23.83
CA GLY A 307 4.93 -0.35 22.83
C GLY A 307 3.57 -0.65 22.18
N ILE A 308 2.50 0.06 22.53
CA ILE A 308 1.18 -0.03 21.87
C ILE A 308 0.65 1.32 21.36
N GLN A 309 1.47 2.38 21.42
CA GLN A 309 1.05 3.74 21.06
C GLN A 309 0.91 3.98 19.55
N ALA A 310 1.48 3.13 18.69
CA ALA A 310 1.16 3.09 17.26
C ALA A 310 -0.11 2.25 16.97
N GLY A 311 -0.82 1.83 18.01
CA GLY A 311 -2.09 1.13 17.93
C GLY A 311 -2.01 -0.39 18.12
N VAL A 312 -3.13 -0.96 18.56
CA VAL A 312 -3.39 -2.39 18.55
C VAL A 312 -4.08 -2.74 17.23
N ILE A 313 -3.39 -3.51 16.40
CA ILE A 313 -3.89 -4.03 15.13
C ILE A 313 -4.87 -5.18 15.44
N LEU A 314 -6.17 -4.95 15.20
CA LEU A 314 -7.23 -5.89 15.61
C LEU A 314 -7.30 -7.15 14.73
N SER A 315 -6.75 -7.10 13.52
CA SER A 315 -6.57 -8.27 12.65
C SER A 315 -5.58 -7.98 11.53
N ASN A 316 -4.92 -9.04 11.06
CA ASN A 316 -4.22 -9.09 9.78
C ASN A 316 -5.21 -9.40 8.65
N GLU A 317 -5.31 -8.54 7.64
CA GLU A 317 -6.06 -8.76 6.39
C GLU A 317 -7.40 -9.50 6.56
N PRO A 318 -8.35 -9.00 7.37
CA PRO A 318 -9.60 -9.70 7.58
C PRO A 318 -10.46 -9.67 6.31
N HIS A 319 -11.05 -10.82 5.98
CA HIS A 319 -12.06 -10.96 4.93
C HIS A 319 -12.81 -12.29 5.12
N TRP A 320 -13.99 -12.41 4.50
CA TRP A 320 -14.85 -13.61 4.48
C TRP A 320 -15.54 -13.74 3.11
N PHE A 321 -14.76 -13.82 2.03
CA PHE A 321 -15.25 -14.03 0.66
C PHE A 321 -16.18 -15.23 0.61
N SER A 322 -17.41 -14.99 0.19
CA SER A 322 -18.50 -15.95 0.34
C SER A 322 -19.16 -16.33 -0.98
N GLU A 323 -18.62 -15.92 -2.12
CA GLU A 323 -19.11 -16.23 -3.46
C GLU A 323 -18.51 -17.51 -4.04
N GLN A 324 -19.33 -18.32 -4.70
CA GLN A 324 -18.88 -19.58 -5.32
C GLN A 324 -17.77 -19.37 -6.35
N GLY A 325 -16.71 -20.17 -6.24
CA GLY A 325 -15.59 -20.15 -7.19
C GLY A 325 -14.49 -19.15 -6.83
N HIS A 326 -14.62 -18.41 -5.74
CA HIS A 326 -13.53 -17.56 -5.24
C HIS A 326 -12.32 -18.41 -4.82
N TRP A 327 -11.11 -17.93 -5.08
CA TRP A 327 -9.88 -18.72 -4.91
C TRP A 327 -9.58 -19.06 -3.43
N THR A 328 -10.03 -18.22 -2.49
CA THR A 328 -9.84 -18.44 -1.04
C THR A 328 -10.55 -19.70 -0.52
N GLN A 329 -11.54 -20.23 -1.26
CA GLN A 329 -12.21 -21.49 -0.95
C GLN A 329 -11.26 -22.69 -0.91
N ASN A 330 -10.17 -22.62 -1.70
CA ASN A 330 -9.09 -23.63 -1.66
C ASN A 330 -8.40 -23.67 -0.29
N TYR A 331 -8.52 -22.62 0.51
CA TYR A 331 -7.99 -22.51 1.86
C TYR A 331 -9.06 -22.70 2.95
N GLY A 332 -10.28 -23.08 2.56
CA GLY A 332 -11.38 -23.39 3.48
C GLY A 332 -12.24 -22.18 3.89
N GLU A 333 -12.03 -21.03 3.27
CA GLU A 333 -12.80 -19.81 3.55
C GLU A 333 -14.26 -19.95 3.10
N MET A 334 -15.19 -19.70 4.04
CA MET A 334 -16.64 -19.69 3.82
C MET A 334 -17.21 -20.88 3.02
N ASN A 335 -16.54 -22.04 3.01
CA ASN A 335 -17.03 -23.27 2.37
C ASN A 335 -18.32 -23.81 3.02
N SER A 336 -18.60 -23.36 4.24
CA SER A 336 -19.85 -23.51 4.95
C SER A 336 -19.96 -22.41 6.01
N ILE A 337 -21.12 -22.26 6.63
CA ILE A 337 -21.36 -21.40 7.79
C ILE A 337 -21.85 -22.23 8.97
N SER A 338 -21.57 -21.77 10.19
CA SER A 338 -22.07 -22.42 11.40
C SER A 338 -23.58 -22.16 11.59
N SER A 339 -24.18 -22.90 12.52
CA SER A 339 -25.52 -22.61 13.02
C SER A 339 -25.60 -21.25 13.72
N HIS A 340 -24.50 -20.75 14.30
CA HIS A 340 -24.44 -19.42 14.90
C HIS A 340 -24.57 -18.32 13.85
N THR A 341 -23.77 -18.36 12.79
CA THR A 341 -23.86 -17.42 11.66
C THR A 341 -25.23 -17.46 11.00
N LEU A 342 -25.78 -18.66 10.75
CA LEU A 342 -27.11 -18.78 10.14
C LEU A 342 -28.20 -18.17 11.03
N ASN A 343 -28.14 -18.37 12.34
CA ASN A 343 -29.12 -17.79 13.26
C ASN A 343 -28.95 -16.27 13.44
N GLY A 344 -27.70 -15.79 13.40
CA GLY A 344 -27.40 -14.36 13.31
C GLY A 344 -28.03 -13.73 12.08
N PHE A 345 -27.86 -14.36 10.91
CA PHE A 345 -28.45 -13.90 9.65
C PHE A 345 -29.99 -13.89 9.68
N ARG A 346 -30.62 -14.94 10.23
CA ARG A 346 -32.08 -14.98 10.42
C ARG A 346 -32.59 -13.85 11.30
N SER A 347 -31.84 -13.51 12.35
CA SER A 347 -32.17 -12.42 13.27
C SER A 347 -32.00 -11.05 12.61
N TRP A 348 -30.94 -10.90 11.80
CA TRP A 348 -30.73 -9.72 10.97
C TRP A 348 -31.87 -9.53 9.97
N LEU A 349 -32.22 -10.56 9.19
CA LEU A 349 -33.35 -10.53 8.24
C LEU A 349 -34.67 -10.19 8.92
N LYS A 350 -34.95 -10.78 10.08
CA LYS A 350 -36.15 -10.47 10.87
C LYS A 350 -36.21 -9.00 11.24
N THR A 351 -35.07 -8.37 11.51
CA THR A 351 -34.99 -6.93 11.82
C THR A 351 -35.16 -6.09 10.56
N THR A 352 -34.41 -6.40 9.50
CA THR A 352 -34.45 -5.72 8.19
C THR A 352 -35.86 -5.69 7.60
N TYR A 353 -36.56 -6.82 7.64
CA TYR A 353 -37.93 -6.96 7.13
C TYR A 353 -39.00 -6.67 8.19
N GLN A 354 -38.66 -6.08 9.34
CA GLN A 354 -39.61 -5.69 10.39
C GLN A 354 -40.56 -6.82 10.83
N ASN A 355 -40.02 -8.05 10.90
CA ASN A 355 -40.74 -9.29 11.19
C ASN A 355 -41.86 -9.63 10.18
N ASP A 356 -41.82 -9.07 8.96
CA ASP A 356 -42.70 -9.43 7.85
C ASP A 356 -42.04 -10.47 6.92
N ILE A 357 -42.34 -11.75 7.18
CA ILE A 357 -41.82 -12.85 6.36
C ILE A 357 -42.39 -12.84 4.93
N ALA A 358 -43.56 -12.24 4.71
CA ALA A 358 -44.14 -12.14 3.37
C ALA A 358 -43.34 -11.14 2.51
N ALA A 359 -42.88 -10.05 3.10
CA ALA A 359 -41.99 -9.10 2.43
C ALA A 359 -40.67 -9.75 1.99
N LEU A 360 -40.02 -10.53 2.86
CA LEU A 360 -38.82 -11.30 2.50
C LEU A 360 -39.12 -12.28 1.37
N ASN A 361 -40.19 -13.08 1.51
CA ASN A 361 -40.56 -14.07 0.50
C ASN A 361 -40.83 -13.44 -0.88
N ASN A 362 -41.43 -12.26 -0.90
CA ASN A 362 -41.66 -11.52 -2.15
C ASN A 362 -40.34 -11.04 -2.77
N ASN A 363 -39.39 -10.55 -1.96
CA ASN A 363 -38.09 -10.10 -2.45
C ASN A 363 -37.20 -11.25 -2.93
N TRP A 364 -37.22 -12.37 -2.21
CA TRP A 364 -36.34 -13.52 -2.48
C TRP A 364 -36.94 -14.56 -3.44
N ASP A 365 -38.19 -14.36 -3.89
CA ASP A 365 -38.98 -15.38 -4.60
C ASP A 365 -38.97 -16.73 -3.85
N SER A 366 -39.29 -16.67 -2.56
CA SER A 366 -39.24 -17.81 -1.64
C SER A 366 -40.58 -18.06 -0.95
N GLN A 367 -40.66 -19.14 -0.14
CA GLN A 367 -41.88 -19.57 0.53
C GLN A 367 -41.63 -20.01 1.99
N PHE A 368 -40.73 -19.32 2.70
CA PHE A 368 -40.44 -19.62 4.10
C PHE A 368 -41.65 -19.33 5.00
N ALA A 369 -41.98 -20.24 5.91
CA ALA A 369 -43.10 -20.05 6.82
C ALA A 369 -42.80 -19.07 7.97
N SER A 370 -41.53 -18.91 8.33
CA SER A 370 -41.03 -17.96 9.33
C SER A 370 -39.54 -17.68 9.12
N PHE A 371 -38.99 -16.65 9.78
CA PHE A 371 -37.56 -16.33 9.70
C PHE A 371 -36.67 -17.46 10.23
N GLU A 372 -37.14 -18.22 11.22
CA GLU A 372 -36.42 -19.37 11.79
C GLU A 372 -36.24 -20.52 10.77
N GLN A 373 -37.03 -20.54 9.70
CA GLN A 373 -36.94 -21.54 8.62
C GLN A 373 -36.16 -21.04 7.41
N VAL A 374 -35.71 -19.78 7.38
CA VAL A 374 -34.90 -19.26 6.27
C VAL A 374 -33.62 -20.07 6.14
N THR A 375 -33.28 -20.44 4.92
CA THR A 375 -32.02 -21.11 4.57
C THR A 375 -31.32 -20.32 3.47
N ILE A 376 -29.99 -20.38 3.47
CA ILE A 376 -29.15 -19.81 2.42
C ILE A 376 -27.98 -20.77 2.17
N ASP A 377 -27.62 -20.92 0.90
CA ASP A 377 -26.44 -21.69 0.51
C ASP A 377 -25.22 -20.77 0.51
N ILE A 378 -24.23 -21.09 1.34
CA ILE A 378 -22.91 -20.43 1.37
C ILE A 378 -21.85 -21.49 1.07
N PRO A 379 -20.99 -21.30 0.06
CA PRO A 379 -20.82 -20.07 -0.74
C PRO A 379 -22.03 -19.72 -1.64
N ILE A 380 -22.36 -18.42 -1.70
CA ILE A 380 -23.49 -17.88 -2.47
C ILE A 380 -23.17 -17.86 -3.97
N ARG A 381 -24.16 -18.18 -4.81
CA ARG A 381 -24.00 -18.24 -6.26
C ARG A 381 -23.73 -16.85 -6.84
N LEU A 382 -22.63 -16.67 -7.58
CA LEU A 382 -22.31 -15.43 -8.31
C LEU A 382 -23.48 -14.89 -9.16
N ALA A 383 -24.25 -15.79 -9.78
CA ALA A 383 -25.42 -15.43 -10.59
C ALA A 383 -26.56 -14.75 -9.82
N THR A 384 -26.50 -14.72 -8.48
CA THR A 384 -27.48 -14.01 -7.63
C THR A 384 -27.09 -12.57 -7.35
N ARG A 385 -25.91 -12.11 -7.80
CA ARG A 385 -25.52 -10.70 -7.70
C ARG A 385 -26.55 -9.79 -8.37
N GLY A 386 -26.89 -8.70 -7.70
CA GLY A 386 -27.97 -7.79 -8.08
C GLY A 386 -29.38 -8.26 -7.69
N GLN A 387 -29.51 -9.42 -7.03
CA GLN A 387 -30.79 -9.89 -6.46
C GLN A 387 -30.85 -9.60 -4.96
N PRO A 388 -32.06 -9.44 -4.36
CA PRO A 388 -32.22 -9.12 -2.94
C PRO A 388 -31.48 -10.06 -1.98
N MET A 389 -31.46 -11.37 -2.25
CA MET A 389 -30.74 -12.34 -1.42
C MET A 389 -29.23 -12.11 -1.38
N TRP A 390 -28.62 -11.69 -2.49
CA TRP A 390 -27.20 -11.33 -2.52
C TRP A 390 -26.93 -10.07 -1.71
N TYR A 391 -27.75 -9.04 -1.93
CA TYR A 391 -27.63 -7.79 -1.19
C TYR A 391 -27.74 -8.01 0.33
N ASP A 392 -28.80 -8.71 0.76
CA ASP A 392 -29.04 -9.01 2.18
C ASP A 392 -27.88 -9.80 2.80
N TRP A 393 -27.33 -10.79 2.09
CA TRP A 393 -26.19 -11.56 2.59
C TRP A 393 -24.91 -10.73 2.69
N CYS A 394 -24.54 -10.00 1.64
CA CYS A 394 -23.35 -9.15 1.65
C CYS A 394 -23.42 -8.10 2.76
N ARG A 395 -24.58 -7.44 2.93
CA ARG A 395 -24.79 -6.45 3.99
C ARG A 395 -24.72 -7.08 5.38
N TYR A 396 -25.33 -8.25 5.59
CA TYR A 396 -25.19 -9.00 6.85
C TYR A 396 -23.72 -9.38 7.12
N ASN A 397 -22.98 -9.84 6.09
CA ASN A 397 -21.58 -10.25 6.26
C ASN A 397 -20.69 -9.07 6.68
N MET A 398 -20.97 -7.87 6.16
CA MET A 398 -20.35 -6.62 6.61
C MET A 398 -20.74 -6.29 8.05
N ASP A 399 -22.03 -6.31 8.38
CA ASP A 399 -22.53 -5.95 9.71
C ASP A 399 -21.99 -6.88 10.82
N ARG A 400 -21.86 -8.19 10.56
CA ARG A 400 -21.25 -9.12 11.52
C ARG A 400 -19.74 -8.89 11.68
N GLY A 401 -19.04 -8.51 10.61
CA GLY A 401 -17.63 -8.12 10.65
C GLY A 401 -17.41 -6.86 11.51
N ILE A 402 -18.26 -5.84 11.32
CA ILE A 402 -18.27 -4.62 12.16
C ILE A 402 -18.53 -4.98 13.63
N ALA A 403 -19.53 -5.84 13.90
CA ALA A 403 -19.85 -6.25 15.26
C ALA A 403 -18.69 -7.00 15.94
N TRP A 404 -17.98 -7.84 15.20
CA TRP A 404 -16.78 -8.54 15.67
C TRP A 404 -15.67 -7.57 16.09
N PHE A 405 -15.30 -6.63 15.22
CA PHE A 405 -14.25 -5.65 15.54
C PHE A 405 -14.67 -4.70 16.65
N LYS A 406 -15.95 -4.33 16.70
CA LYS A 406 -16.48 -3.53 17.79
C LYS A 406 -16.34 -4.26 19.13
N MET A 407 -16.65 -5.55 19.18
CA MET A 407 -16.48 -6.35 20.40
C MET A 407 -15.03 -6.36 20.87
N LEU A 408 -14.07 -6.61 19.97
CA LEU A 408 -12.64 -6.58 20.32
C LEU A 408 -12.21 -5.22 20.88
N GLN A 409 -12.62 -4.13 20.23
CA GLN A 409 -12.29 -2.78 20.68
C GLN A 409 -12.95 -2.43 22.00
N ASP A 410 -14.24 -2.73 22.18
CA ASP A 410 -14.98 -2.49 23.42
C ASP A 410 -14.32 -3.21 24.61
N GLU A 411 -13.87 -4.45 24.41
CA GLU A 411 -13.17 -5.24 25.43
C GLU A 411 -11.79 -4.68 25.77
N LEU A 412 -11.06 -4.18 24.76
CA LEU A 412 -9.78 -3.50 24.97
C LEU A 412 -9.98 -2.20 25.75
N HIS A 413 -10.90 -1.34 25.31
CA HIS A 413 -11.16 -0.03 25.90
C HIS A 413 -11.81 -0.11 27.28
N ALA A 414 -12.56 -1.18 27.58
CA ALA A 414 -13.06 -1.43 28.93
C ALA A 414 -11.93 -1.58 29.95
N ALA A 415 -10.76 -2.07 29.53
CA ALA A 415 -9.57 -2.24 30.35
C ALA A 415 -8.53 -1.11 30.18
N ASN A 416 -8.40 -0.58 28.96
CA ASN A 416 -7.45 0.45 28.59
C ASN A 416 -8.12 1.48 27.65
N PRO A 417 -8.86 2.46 28.19
CA PRO A 417 -9.63 3.44 27.41
C PRO A 417 -8.80 4.39 26.53
N GLN A 418 -7.47 4.33 26.62
CA GLN A 418 -6.54 5.17 25.87
C GLN A 418 -5.73 4.36 24.85
N ALA A 419 -5.99 3.05 24.71
CA ALA A 419 -5.33 2.25 23.70
C ALA A 419 -5.85 2.62 22.32
N ASP A 420 -4.93 2.97 21.43
CA ASP A 420 -5.29 3.14 20.04
C ASP A 420 -5.53 1.80 19.34
N THR A 421 -6.36 1.81 18.31
CA THR A 421 -6.69 0.64 17.51
C THR A 421 -6.72 1.00 16.04
N HIS A 422 -6.35 0.03 15.21
CA HIS A 422 -6.63 0.02 13.79
C HIS A 422 -6.75 -1.42 13.30
N ILE A 423 -7.10 -1.62 12.03
CA ILE A 423 -7.20 -2.93 11.39
C ILE A 423 -6.30 -2.88 10.17
N LYS A 424 -5.56 -3.94 9.86
CA LYS A 424 -4.81 -4.04 8.60
C LYS A 424 -5.78 -4.47 7.50
N ILE A 425 -6.53 -3.52 6.93
CA ILE A 425 -7.53 -3.77 5.89
C ILE A 425 -6.85 -3.68 4.51
N MET A 426 -7.02 -4.71 3.69
CA MET A 426 -6.58 -4.66 2.28
C MET A 426 -7.44 -3.67 1.51
N PRO A 427 -6.87 -2.58 0.95
CA PRO A 427 -7.69 -1.58 0.26
C PRO A 427 -8.30 -2.06 -1.06
N ASP A 428 -7.77 -3.13 -1.66
CA ASP A 428 -8.36 -3.81 -2.81
C ASP A 428 -9.81 -4.27 -2.56
N LEU A 429 -10.19 -4.57 -1.32
CA LEU A 429 -11.56 -4.90 -0.92
C LEU A 429 -12.54 -3.73 -1.13
N PHE A 430 -12.03 -2.50 -1.21
CA PHE A 430 -12.81 -1.32 -1.54
C PHE A 430 -12.65 -0.93 -3.01
N THR A 431 -11.42 -0.89 -3.53
CA THR A 431 -11.12 -0.35 -4.87
C THR A 431 -11.49 -1.31 -5.99
N GLU A 432 -11.43 -2.63 -5.74
CA GLU A 432 -11.97 -3.62 -6.67
C GLU A 432 -13.49 -3.75 -6.54
N ASN A 433 -14.09 -4.57 -7.40
CA ASN A 433 -15.55 -4.66 -7.51
C ASN A 433 -16.19 -5.74 -6.64
N SER A 434 -15.48 -6.70 -6.03
CA SER A 434 -16.15 -7.72 -5.19
C SER A 434 -16.64 -7.11 -3.87
N ARG A 435 -17.74 -7.63 -3.30
CA ARG A 435 -18.36 -7.17 -2.03
C ARG A 435 -18.90 -8.30 -1.14
N SER A 436 -18.53 -9.53 -1.42
CA SER A 436 -18.94 -10.71 -0.64
C SER A 436 -18.09 -10.90 0.65
N HIS A 437 -16.98 -10.17 0.77
CA HIS A 437 -15.91 -10.37 1.75
C HIS A 437 -16.24 -9.88 3.17
N GLY A 438 -17.35 -9.17 3.37
CA GLY A 438 -17.79 -8.75 4.70
C GLY A 438 -16.95 -7.64 5.34
N ILE A 439 -16.24 -6.85 4.53
CA ILE A 439 -15.52 -5.65 4.98
C ILE A 439 -16.29 -4.43 4.48
N ASP A 440 -16.66 -3.55 5.40
CA ASP A 440 -17.24 -2.24 5.13
C ASP A 440 -16.16 -1.21 5.53
N LEU A 441 -15.43 -0.69 4.54
CA LEU A 441 -14.27 0.16 4.78
C LEU A 441 -14.67 1.42 5.55
N GLU A 442 -15.80 2.05 5.21
CA GLU A 442 -16.28 3.25 5.91
C GLU A 442 -16.51 2.96 7.39
N ALA A 443 -17.31 1.92 7.69
CA ALA A 443 -17.67 1.63 9.06
C ALA A 443 -16.47 1.24 9.92
N LEU A 444 -15.50 0.51 9.36
CA LEU A 444 -14.30 0.10 10.09
C LEU A 444 -13.30 1.25 10.27
N THR A 445 -13.14 2.12 9.26
CA THR A 445 -12.36 3.36 9.40
C THR A 445 -12.98 4.30 10.43
N GLU A 446 -14.31 4.38 10.52
CA GLU A 446 -14.98 5.15 11.59
C GLU A 446 -14.76 4.52 12.98
N LEU A 447 -14.86 3.19 13.07
CA LEU A 447 -14.82 2.42 14.32
C LEU A 447 -13.47 2.52 15.04
N THR A 448 -12.35 2.39 14.34
CA THR A 448 -11.00 2.36 14.94
C THR A 448 -10.54 3.76 15.36
N THR A 449 -9.55 3.90 16.25
CA THR A 449 -9.07 5.24 16.65
C THR A 449 -8.03 5.80 15.67
N MET A 450 -7.36 4.93 14.92
CA MET A 450 -6.45 5.24 13.81
C MET A 450 -6.97 4.60 12.52
N ILE A 451 -6.60 5.15 11.36
CA ILE A 451 -6.80 4.50 10.05
C ILE A 451 -5.75 3.41 9.90
N GLY A 452 -6.14 2.22 9.43
CA GLY A 452 -5.20 1.14 9.19
C GLY A 452 -5.45 0.41 7.87
N ASP A 453 -4.37 0.04 7.20
CA ASP A 453 -4.37 -0.76 5.97
C ASP A 453 -3.04 -1.48 5.72
N ASP A 454 -2.96 -2.13 4.55
CA ASP A 454 -1.79 -2.69 3.88
C ASP A 454 -1.75 -2.29 2.38
N ALA A 455 -1.99 -0.99 2.08
CA ALA A 455 -2.14 -0.51 0.71
C ALA A 455 -0.99 -0.90 -0.23
N LYS A 456 -1.35 -1.16 -1.50
CA LYS A 456 -0.42 -1.57 -2.55
C LYS A 456 -0.23 -0.45 -3.58
N ALA A 457 1.01 -0.35 -4.05
CA ALA A 457 1.39 0.26 -5.31
C ALA A 457 2.30 -0.76 -6.00
N ARG A 458 2.15 -0.94 -7.30
CA ARG A 458 2.87 -2.03 -7.99
C ARG A 458 3.14 -1.74 -9.46
N GLY A 459 4.16 -2.39 -9.99
CA GLY A 459 4.28 -2.61 -11.43
C GLY A 459 3.27 -3.65 -11.92
N ARG A 460 3.51 -4.18 -13.13
CA ARG A 460 2.64 -5.18 -13.75
C ARG A 460 2.46 -6.41 -12.86
N ASP A 461 1.23 -6.87 -12.73
CA ASP A 461 0.93 -8.15 -12.09
C ASP A 461 1.62 -9.29 -12.86
N LEU A 462 2.46 -10.08 -12.19
CA LEU A 462 3.24 -11.17 -12.77
C LEU A 462 2.38 -12.32 -13.31
N ARG A 463 1.08 -12.36 -12.99
CA ARG A 463 0.11 -13.28 -13.60
C ARG A 463 -0.39 -12.77 -14.95
N SER A 464 -0.28 -11.47 -15.21
CA SER A 464 -0.72 -10.89 -16.47
C SER A 464 0.22 -11.28 -17.60
N THR A 465 -0.38 -11.68 -18.73
CA THR A 465 0.36 -12.06 -19.95
C THR A 465 0.42 -10.94 -20.99
N SER A 466 -0.23 -9.80 -20.69
CA SER A 466 -0.27 -8.61 -21.53
C SER A 466 -0.08 -7.35 -20.67
N ALA A 467 0.13 -6.21 -21.33
CA ALA A 467 0.08 -4.94 -20.63
C ALA A 467 -1.31 -4.75 -19.99
N GLU A 468 -1.33 -4.29 -18.75
CA GLU A 468 -2.51 -3.77 -18.06
C GLU A 468 -2.85 -2.38 -18.60
N GLU A 469 -4.09 -1.93 -18.42
CA GLU A 469 -4.59 -0.68 -19.04
C GLU A 469 -3.81 0.56 -18.58
N TRP A 470 -3.45 0.62 -17.28
CA TRP A 470 -2.71 1.74 -16.70
C TRP A 470 -1.31 1.93 -17.32
N GLU A 471 -0.70 0.86 -17.87
CA GLU A 471 0.66 0.92 -18.44
C GLU A 471 0.74 1.81 -19.69
N ALA A 472 -0.41 2.10 -20.32
CA ALA A 472 -0.48 3.04 -21.43
C ALA A 472 -0.11 4.48 -21.01
N HIS A 473 -0.28 4.83 -19.73
CA HIS A 473 -0.17 6.21 -19.25
C HIS A 473 0.78 6.35 -18.06
N TYR A 474 0.81 5.36 -17.16
CA TYR A 474 1.47 5.46 -15.86
C TYR A 474 2.67 4.51 -15.73
N ALA A 475 3.60 4.90 -14.86
CA ALA A 475 4.79 4.12 -14.53
C ALA A 475 4.48 2.93 -13.61
N TYR A 476 3.41 3.03 -12.82
CA TYR A 476 2.94 1.97 -11.92
C TYR A 476 1.43 2.09 -11.68
N PHE A 477 0.84 1.02 -11.13
CA PHE A 477 -0.54 0.97 -10.67
C PHE A 477 -0.68 1.74 -9.35
N TRP A 478 -1.21 2.96 -9.42
CA TRP A 478 -1.39 3.90 -8.30
C TRP A 478 -2.83 3.95 -7.78
N GLU A 479 -3.78 3.37 -8.52
CA GLU A 479 -5.22 3.46 -8.26
C GLU A 479 -5.60 2.97 -6.88
N GLU A 480 -5.12 1.79 -6.47
CA GLU A 480 -5.48 1.22 -5.16
C GLU A 480 -5.10 2.16 -4.01
N LEU A 481 -3.84 2.62 -3.99
CA LEU A 481 -3.34 3.57 -3.02
C LEU A 481 -4.19 4.85 -3.00
N ALA A 482 -4.36 5.49 -4.16
CA ALA A 482 -4.96 6.82 -4.20
C ALA A 482 -6.47 6.84 -3.90
N VAL A 483 -7.21 5.95 -4.55
CA VAL A 483 -8.67 5.85 -4.41
C VAL A 483 -9.04 5.51 -2.97
N SER A 484 -8.32 4.57 -2.35
CA SER A 484 -8.60 4.17 -0.98
C SER A 484 -8.20 5.23 0.05
N TYR A 485 -7.06 5.91 -0.13
CA TYR A 485 -6.60 6.91 0.82
C TYR A 485 -7.51 8.14 0.81
N ASP A 486 -7.91 8.63 -0.37
CA ASP A 486 -8.88 9.72 -0.45
C ASP A 486 -10.25 9.34 0.13
N PHE A 487 -10.63 8.05 0.08
CA PHE A 487 -11.83 7.56 0.75
C PHE A 487 -11.69 7.54 2.28
N MET A 488 -10.66 6.89 2.82
CA MET A 488 -10.43 6.79 4.26
C MET A 488 -10.26 8.16 4.92
N GLU A 489 -9.51 9.06 4.26
CA GLU A 489 -9.34 10.45 4.69
C GLU A 489 -10.61 11.30 4.53
N SER A 490 -11.54 10.90 3.66
CA SER A 490 -12.87 11.53 3.62
C SER A 490 -13.74 11.09 4.78
N VAL A 491 -13.59 9.85 5.23
CA VAL A 491 -14.31 9.28 6.38
C VAL A 491 -13.77 9.85 7.70
N ALA A 492 -12.45 9.87 7.88
CA ALA A 492 -11.81 10.23 9.13
C ALA A 492 -10.56 11.14 8.97
N PRO A 493 -10.72 12.39 8.50
CA PRO A 493 -9.62 13.30 8.13
C PRO A 493 -8.69 13.75 9.27
N ASN A 494 -8.98 13.38 10.51
CA ASN A 494 -8.25 13.82 11.71
C ASN A 494 -7.75 12.61 12.51
N LYS A 495 -7.49 11.48 11.85
CA LYS A 495 -6.92 10.29 12.47
C LYS A 495 -5.53 10.05 11.90
N ILE A 496 -4.62 9.59 12.75
CA ILE A 496 -3.35 9.03 12.30
C ILE A 496 -3.62 7.86 11.35
N HIS A 497 -2.88 7.81 10.25
CA HIS A 497 -2.99 6.77 9.22
C HIS A 497 -1.76 5.86 9.21
N VAL A 498 -1.97 4.60 9.62
CA VAL A 498 -0.92 3.59 9.75
C VAL A 498 -1.08 2.51 8.67
N ASN A 499 -0.21 2.52 7.67
CA ASN A 499 -0.03 1.37 6.79
C ASN A 499 0.83 0.33 7.51
N SER A 500 0.20 -0.73 8.01
CA SER A 500 0.86 -1.68 8.91
C SER A 500 1.54 -2.86 8.21
N GLU A 501 1.47 -2.90 6.88
CA GLU A 501 2.20 -3.83 6.00
C GLU A 501 2.29 -3.23 4.59
N GLY A 502 3.10 -2.16 4.44
CA GLY A 502 3.16 -1.39 3.21
C GLY A 502 3.65 -2.21 2.02
N HIS A 503 2.79 -2.42 1.03
CA HIS A 503 3.05 -3.25 -0.14
C HIS A 503 3.47 -2.44 -1.38
N PHE A 504 4.25 -1.38 -1.18
CA PHE A 504 4.80 -0.56 -2.27
C PHE A 504 6.04 -1.19 -2.90
N LEU A 505 6.84 -1.91 -2.11
CA LEU A 505 8.13 -2.46 -2.55
C LEU A 505 8.01 -3.88 -3.11
N SER A 506 6.98 -4.62 -2.69
CA SER A 506 6.67 -5.94 -3.23
C SER A 506 5.29 -6.41 -2.82
N THR A 507 4.68 -7.27 -3.65
CA THR A 507 3.44 -7.98 -3.34
C THR A 507 3.59 -9.48 -3.64
N SER A 508 2.54 -10.27 -3.44
CA SER A 508 2.54 -11.69 -3.85
C SER A 508 2.69 -11.88 -5.36
N TRP A 509 2.30 -10.89 -6.17
CA TRP A 509 2.33 -10.96 -7.64
C TRP A 509 3.00 -9.75 -8.30
N TYR A 510 3.80 -8.99 -7.56
CA TYR A 510 4.70 -7.98 -8.11
C TYR A 510 6.06 -8.10 -7.43
N ARG A 511 7.09 -8.28 -8.25
CA ARG A 511 8.49 -8.30 -7.82
C ARG A 511 9.40 -7.89 -8.94
N GLU A 512 10.39 -7.09 -8.61
CA GLU A 512 11.37 -6.60 -9.56
C GLU A 512 12.72 -6.50 -8.86
N LEU A 513 13.68 -7.34 -9.28
CA LEU A 513 15.07 -7.19 -8.88
C LEU A 513 15.67 -6.08 -9.73
N GLY A 514 16.08 -4.98 -9.10
CA GLY A 514 16.48 -3.76 -9.80
C GLY A 514 15.38 -2.69 -9.81
N MET A 515 14.44 -2.73 -8.85
CA MET A 515 13.49 -1.65 -8.62
C MET A 515 14.25 -0.32 -8.46
N SER A 516 13.76 0.72 -9.14
CA SER A 516 14.42 2.03 -9.16
C SER A 516 14.21 2.80 -7.86
N PRO A 517 15.22 3.51 -7.35
CA PRO A 517 15.06 4.47 -6.26
C PRO A 517 13.95 5.50 -6.53
N GLU A 518 13.83 5.97 -7.77
CA GLU A 518 12.81 6.97 -8.13
C GLU A 518 11.38 6.45 -7.88
N TYR A 519 11.10 5.17 -8.18
CA TYR A 519 9.80 4.56 -7.86
C TYR A 519 9.54 4.51 -6.35
N VAL A 520 10.55 4.15 -5.56
CA VAL A 520 10.46 4.10 -4.08
C VAL A 520 10.14 5.49 -3.54
N ARG A 521 10.89 6.50 -3.96
CA ARG A 521 10.64 7.90 -3.57
C ARG A 521 9.24 8.35 -3.97
N ASN A 522 8.82 8.05 -5.19
CA ASN A 522 7.53 8.48 -5.74
C ASN A 522 6.35 7.91 -4.95
N THR A 523 6.35 6.60 -4.71
CA THR A 523 5.26 5.89 -4.02
C THR A 523 5.11 6.31 -2.56
N PHE A 524 6.20 6.39 -1.81
CA PHE A 524 6.17 6.83 -0.42
C PHE A 524 5.81 8.32 -0.27
N TRP A 525 6.29 9.17 -1.18
CA TRP A 525 5.91 10.58 -1.20
C TRP A 525 4.42 10.76 -1.52
N LEU A 526 3.91 10.04 -2.53
CA LEU A 526 2.48 10.06 -2.85
C LEU A 526 1.64 9.63 -1.65
N ALA A 527 1.93 8.47 -1.07
CA ALA A 527 1.19 7.93 0.08
C ALA A 527 1.17 8.91 1.26
N THR A 528 2.32 9.51 1.59
CA THR A 528 2.44 10.47 2.71
C THR A 528 1.66 11.75 2.43
N VAL A 529 1.75 12.33 1.22
CA VAL A 529 0.96 13.53 0.86
C VAL A 529 -0.55 13.23 0.84
N MET A 530 -0.94 11.99 0.60
CA MET A 530 -2.35 11.59 0.57
C MET A 530 -2.96 11.32 1.94
N GLY A 531 -2.16 10.93 2.94
CA GLY A 531 -2.66 10.65 4.28
C GLY A 531 -1.72 9.87 5.20
N MET A 532 -0.76 9.10 4.66
CA MET A 532 0.05 8.17 5.46
C MET A 532 0.92 8.87 6.52
N ASP A 533 0.80 8.45 7.78
CA ASP A 533 1.63 8.91 8.91
C ASP A 533 2.71 7.90 9.31
N ALA A 534 2.44 6.61 9.09
CA ALA A 534 3.40 5.55 9.32
C ALA A 534 3.27 4.42 8.30
N SER A 535 4.41 3.82 7.91
CA SER A 535 4.44 2.61 7.08
C SER A 535 5.39 1.55 7.63
N MET A 536 4.88 0.35 7.90
CA MET A 536 5.71 -0.84 8.14
C MET A 536 5.80 -1.64 6.85
N SER A 537 6.81 -1.36 6.02
CA SER A 537 6.94 -1.92 4.67
C SER A 537 7.11 -3.44 4.68
N TRP A 538 6.46 -4.15 3.76
CA TRP A 538 6.73 -5.57 3.52
C TRP A 538 8.04 -5.71 2.71
N PHE A 539 9.13 -6.24 3.26
CA PHE A 539 9.45 -6.69 4.62
C PHE A 539 10.97 -6.80 4.76
N TRP A 540 11.49 -6.87 6.00
CA TRP A 540 12.92 -7.04 6.27
C TRP A 540 13.23 -8.39 6.90
N ALA A 541 13.58 -9.37 6.07
CA ALA A 541 13.80 -10.74 6.50
C ALA A 541 15.28 -11.16 6.49
N ARG A 542 16.19 -10.23 6.79
CA ARG A 542 17.61 -10.51 7.01
C ARG A 542 17.97 -10.37 8.48
N ASP A 543 18.77 -11.30 8.97
CA ASP A 543 19.49 -11.20 10.23
C ASP A 543 20.74 -10.32 10.10
N PRO A 544 21.28 -9.79 11.22
CA PRO A 544 22.49 -8.97 11.20
C PRO A 544 23.73 -9.64 10.58
N ASP A 545 23.79 -10.97 10.49
CA ASP A 545 24.90 -11.66 9.83
C ASP A 545 24.69 -11.85 8.32
N GLY A 546 23.50 -11.51 7.82
CA GLY A 546 23.08 -11.65 6.44
C GLY A 546 22.29 -12.92 6.13
N SER A 547 22.07 -13.84 7.06
CA SER A 547 21.14 -14.95 6.80
C SER A 547 19.69 -14.46 6.67
N PRO A 548 18.82 -15.21 5.98
CA PRO A 548 17.38 -15.02 6.12
C PRO A 548 16.95 -15.28 7.57
N GLU A 549 15.94 -14.57 8.05
CA GLU A 549 15.41 -14.79 9.42
C GLU A 549 14.96 -16.24 9.66
N ASP A 550 15.08 -16.71 10.90
CA ASP A 550 14.81 -18.09 11.36
C ASP A 550 13.63 -18.83 10.70
N ARG A 551 12.48 -18.18 10.44
CA ARG A 551 11.31 -18.84 9.83
C ARG A 551 11.51 -19.17 8.34
N LEU A 552 12.54 -18.61 7.73
CA LEU A 552 13.01 -18.85 6.36
C LEU A 552 14.23 -19.79 6.31
N GLU A 553 14.73 -20.28 7.46
CA GLU A 553 15.87 -21.21 7.53
C GLU A 553 15.44 -22.69 7.59
N GLY A 554 16.31 -23.61 7.12
CA GLY A 554 16.19 -25.06 7.30
C GLY A 554 15.36 -25.83 6.26
N ASP A 555 14.96 -27.08 6.58
CA ASP A 555 13.92 -27.81 5.83
C ASP A 555 12.61 -27.03 6.06
N LEU A 556 12.26 -26.13 5.12
CA LEU A 556 11.09 -25.24 5.13
C LEU A 556 9.75 -25.99 5.23
N ASN A 557 9.54 -26.67 6.36
CA ASN A 557 8.33 -27.39 6.75
C ASN A 557 7.35 -26.45 7.46
N PHE A 558 7.34 -25.18 7.06
CA PHE A 558 6.38 -24.21 7.55
C PHE A 558 5.17 -24.15 6.62
N ALA A 559 3.97 -24.21 7.20
CA ALA A 559 2.70 -24.22 6.49
C ALA A 559 2.17 -22.79 6.20
N ASP A 560 3.07 -21.84 5.94
CA ASP A 560 2.72 -20.52 5.41
C ASP A 560 3.42 -20.30 4.06
N PRO A 561 2.72 -20.59 2.94
CA PRO A 561 3.28 -20.40 1.62
C PRO A 561 3.52 -18.91 1.27
N ALA A 562 2.93 -17.96 2.02
CA ALA A 562 3.08 -16.53 1.74
C ALA A 562 4.44 -15.98 2.20
N LEU A 563 4.89 -16.36 3.40
CA LEU A 563 6.16 -15.87 3.98
C LEU A 563 7.38 -16.36 3.17
N ALA A 564 7.49 -17.67 2.94
CA ALA A 564 8.63 -18.26 2.25
C ALA A 564 8.72 -17.82 0.77
N GLY A 565 7.58 -17.68 0.10
CA GLY A 565 7.52 -17.15 -1.26
C GLY A 565 7.87 -15.68 -1.36
N SER A 566 7.94 -14.95 -0.24
CA SER A 566 8.14 -13.51 -0.25
C SER A 566 9.59 -13.07 -0.20
N TYR A 567 10.59 -13.94 0.05
CA TYR A 567 11.97 -13.48 0.19
C TYR A 567 12.62 -13.04 -1.12
N ALA A 568 12.39 -13.82 -2.19
CA ALA A 568 13.03 -13.64 -3.49
C ALA A 568 12.79 -12.23 -4.06
N ALA A 569 13.89 -11.56 -4.46
CA ALA A 569 13.91 -10.21 -5.01
C ALA A 569 13.12 -9.16 -4.17
N SER A 570 13.01 -9.37 -2.86
CA SER A 570 12.48 -8.38 -1.92
C SER A 570 13.48 -7.25 -1.65
N THR A 571 13.09 -6.27 -0.83
CA THR A 571 13.98 -5.20 -0.35
C THR A 571 15.25 -5.74 0.33
N ALA A 572 15.17 -6.92 0.95
CA ALA A 572 16.30 -7.58 1.62
C ALA A 572 17.43 -8.03 0.67
N MET A 573 17.24 -7.90 -0.64
CA MET A 573 18.20 -8.19 -1.72
C MET A 573 18.57 -6.94 -2.53
N GLN A 574 18.12 -5.74 -2.13
CA GLN A 574 18.15 -4.53 -2.96
C GLN A 574 18.63 -3.30 -2.15
N PRO A 575 19.96 -3.06 -2.06
CA PRO A 575 20.50 -1.94 -1.27
C PRO A 575 19.97 -0.58 -1.71
N GLN A 576 19.77 -0.39 -3.02
CA GLN A 576 19.25 0.85 -3.58
C GLN A 576 17.82 1.13 -3.14
N VAL A 577 16.99 0.08 -2.97
CA VAL A 577 15.60 0.20 -2.50
C VAL A 577 15.58 0.50 -1.00
N ALA A 578 16.33 -0.28 -0.21
CA ALA A 578 16.40 -0.12 1.24
C ALA A 578 16.94 1.26 1.64
N ASN A 579 18.00 1.73 0.98
CA ASN A 579 18.54 3.06 1.19
C ASN A 579 17.53 4.14 0.79
N GLU A 580 16.89 4.04 -0.37
CA GLU A 580 16.00 5.09 -0.83
C GLU A 580 14.75 5.25 0.05
N LEU A 581 14.21 4.16 0.60
CA LEU A 581 13.14 4.25 1.61
C LEU A 581 13.58 5.15 2.77
N THR A 582 14.79 4.97 3.28
CA THR A 582 15.33 5.82 4.36
C THR A 582 15.56 7.26 3.89
N GLN A 583 16.12 7.46 2.70
CA GLN A 583 16.37 8.80 2.16
C GLN A 583 15.07 9.60 1.99
N VAL A 584 14.02 9.00 1.42
CA VAL A 584 12.74 9.71 1.22
C VAL A 584 12.07 10.06 2.56
N MET A 585 12.14 9.19 3.56
CA MET A 585 11.59 9.49 4.89
C MET A 585 12.38 10.60 5.60
N MET A 586 13.71 10.63 5.46
CA MET A 586 14.54 11.74 5.95
C MET A 586 14.17 13.07 5.29
N ASP A 587 13.91 13.07 3.98
CA ASP A 587 13.47 14.26 3.26
C ASP A 587 12.09 14.71 3.71
N MET A 588 11.11 13.81 3.76
CA MET A 588 9.75 14.14 4.20
C MET A 588 9.71 14.67 5.63
N ASN A 589 10.49 14.08 6.55
CA ASN A 589 10.58 14.57 7.93
C ASN A 589 11.26 15.94 8.03
N SER A 590 12.19 16.24 7.13
CA SER A 590 12.82 17.57 7.07
C SER A 590 11.84 18.65 6.58
N PHE A 591 10.79 18.27 5.85
CA PHE A 591 9.75 19.14 5.29
C PHE A 591 8.35 18.81 5.83
N SER A 592 8.27 18.29 7.06
CA SER A 592 7.01 17.72 7.58
C SER A 592 5.91 18.76 7.74
N GLU A 593 6.25 19.97 8.17
CA GLU A 593 5.29 21.08 8.30
C GLU A 593 4.72 21.49 6.92
N GLU A 594 5.57 21.53 5.89
CA GLU A 594 5.16 21.78 4.52
C GLU A 594 4.24 20.67 3.98
N ILE A 595 4.58 19.40 4.22
CA ILE A 595 3.75 18.26 3.81
C ILE A 595 2.40 18.29 4.55
N MET A 596 2.37 18.57 5.84
CA MET A 596 1.12 18.71 6.61
C MET A 596 0.25 19.85 6.07
N ALA A 597 0.83 20.99 5.69
CA ALA A 597 0.08 22.09 5.08
C ALA A 597 -0.57 21.70 3.74
N LEU A 598 0.04 20.78 2.98
CA LEU A 598 -0.52 20.24 1.74
C LEU A 598 -1.61 19.18 2.01
N ARG A 599 -1.45 18.36 3.07
CA ARG A 599 -2.44 17.35 3.50
C ARG A 599 -3.74 17.97 4.01
N GLN A 600 -3.64 19.02 4.83
CA GLN A 600 -4.77 19.69 5.49
C GLN A 600 -5.64 20.54 4.55
N GLN A 601 -5.41 20.46 3.23
CA GLN A 601 -6.24 21.14 2.25
C GLN A 601 -7.68 20.65 2.30
N LYS A 602 -8.62 21.59 2.15
CA LYS A 602 -10.02 21.27 1.90
C LYS A 602 -10.13 20.31 0.71
N ARG A 603 -11.00 19.31 0.80
CA ARG A 603 -11.37 18.39 -0.29
C ARG A 603 -12.63 18.91 -1.01
N PRO A 604 -12.52 19.84 -1.99
CA PRO A 604 -13.65 20.62 -2.48
C PRO A 604 -14.64 19.80 -3.33
N LEU A 605 -14.18 18.72 -3.96
CA LEU A 605 -14.97 17.86 -4.82
C LEU A 605 -15.14 16.50 -4.15
N ARG A 606 -16.39 16.10 -3.93
CA ARG A 606 -16.73 14.79 -3.36
C ARG A 606 -17.42 13.89 -4.38
N LEU A 607 -16.91 12.69 -4.60
CA LEU A 607 -17.62 11.64 -5.32
C LEU A 607 -18.60 10.96 -4.39
N PHE A 608 -19.87 10.85 -4.77
CA PHE A 608 -20.84 10.11 -3.97
C PHE A 608 -20.57 8.62 -4.08
N TYR A 609 -20.24 7.98 -2.97
CA TYR A 609 -20.07 6.53 -2.87
C TYR A 609 -21.29 5.90 -2.21
N SER A 610 -21.74 4.77 -2.77
CA SER A 610 -22.80 3.95 -2.21
C SER A 610 -22.39 2.48 -2.20
N GLU A 611 -22.22 1.93 -1.01
CA GLU A 611 -22.02 0.50 -0.80
C GLU A 611 -23.18 -0.31 -1.40
N THR A 612 -24.39 0.26 -1.42
CA THR A 612 -25.58 -0.33 -2.05
C THR A 612 -25.38 -0.58 -3.55
N SER A 613 -24.77 0.38 -4.26
CA SER A 613 -24.40 0.20 -5.66
C SER A 613 -23.23 -0.76 -5.83
N ALA A 614 -22.22 -0.70 -4.95
CA ALA A 614 -21.07 -1.59 -4.99
C ALA A 614 -21.45 -3.08 -4.83
N ILE A 615 -22.35 -3.38 -3.91
CA ILE A 615 -22.85 -4.75 -3.67
C ILE A 615 -23.63 -5.26 -4.89
N ASN A 616 -24.50 -4.44 -5.47
CA ASN A 616 -25.41 -4.85 -6.53
C ASN A 616 -24.76 -4.94 -7.92
N LYS A 617 -23.82 -4.04 -8.25
CA LYS A 617 -23.24 -3.92 -9.59
C LYS A 617 -21.93 -4.68 -9.74
N ASN A 618 -21.64 -5.19 -10.93
CA ASN A 618 -20.39 -5.91 -11.20
C ASN A 618 -19.14 -5.02 -11.30
N ASN A 619 -19.29 -3.74 -11.57
CA ASN A 619 -18.23 -2.83 -12.00
C ASN A 619 -18.37 -1.41 -11.42
N HIS A 620 -18.98 -1.26 -10.23
CA HIS A 620 -19.24 0.07 -9.67
C HIS A 620 -17.95 0.88 -9.45
N MET A 621 -16.91 0.27 -8.89
CA MET A 621 -15.66 0.96 -8.58
C MET A 621 -14.89 1.32 -9.84
N SER A 622 -14.81 0.40 -10.80
CA SER A 622 -14.20 0.70 -12.12
C SER A 622 -14.93 1.83 -12.84
N GLN A 623 -16.26 1.88 -12.78
CA GLN A 623 -17.03 2.99 -13.35
C GLN A 623 -16.79 4.30 -12.58
N LEU A 624 -16.68 4.26 -11.26
CA LEU A 624 -16.39 5.46 -10.47
C LEU A 624 -14.97 5.99 -10.74
N PHE A 625 -14.02 5.08 -10.98
CA PHE A 625 -12.63 5.42 -11.32
C PHE A 625 -12.52 6.24 -12.62
N GLU A 626 -13.34 5.94 -13.65
CA GLU A 626 -13.38 6.73 -14.89
C GLU A 626 -13.60 8.24 -14.66
N LEU A 627 -14.35 8.59 -13.60
CA LEU A 627 -14.55 9.98 -13.20
C LEU A 627 -13.48 10.49 -12.24
N TYR A 628 -13.00 9.63 -11.32
CA TYR A 628 -11.95 9.98 -10.36
C TYR A 628 -10.64 10.36 -11.06
N GLU A 629 -10.19 9.51 -11.99
CA GLU A 629 -8.90 9.64 -12.67
C GLU A 629 -8.64 11.04 -13.27
N PRO A 630 -9.49 11.59 -14.16
CA PRO A 630 -9.22 12.91 -14.74
C PRO A 630 -9.26 14.05 -13.71
N LEU A 631 -9.97 13.89 -12.58
CA LEU A 631 -10.09 14.90 -11.54
C LEU A 631 -8.91 14.87 -10.54
N PHE A 632 -8.21 13.74 -10.43
CA PHE A 632 -7.08 13.55 -9.51
C PHE A 632 -5.88 14.48 -9.79
N PHE A 633 -5.76 14.96 -11.04
CA PHE A 633 -4.63 15.76 -11.52
C PHE A 633 -4.91 17.28 -11.56
N GLU A 634 -5.85 17.77 -10.73
CA GLU A 634 -6.37 19.15 -10.81
C GLU A 634 -5.94 20.07 -9.64
N GLY A 635 -4.98 19.64 -8.82
CA GLY A 635 -4.28 20.51 -7.86
C GLY A 635 -4.88 20.59 -6.46
N PHE A 636 -5.88 19.77 -6.14
CA PHE A 636 -6.56 19.70 -4.85
C PHE A 636 -6.86 18.25 -4.45
N PRO A 637 -7.13 17.96 -3.16
CA PRO A 637 -7.56 16.62 -2.78
C PRO A 637 -8.94 16.28 -3.30
N MET A 638 -9.01 15.10 -3.91
CA MET A 638 -10.29 14.43 -4.12
C MET A 638 -10.85 13.97 -2.78
N GLY A 639 -12.16 13.78 -2.72
CA GLY A 639 -12.79 13.16 -1.58
C GLY A 639 -14.05 12.42 -1.97
N TYR A 640 -14.68 11.84 -0.96
CA TYR A 640 -15.91 11.09 -1.07
C TYR A 640 -17.00 11.67 -0.17
N ALA A 641 -18.24 11.45 -0.59
CA ALA A 641 -19.43 11.69 0.19
C ALA A 641 -20.23 10.39 0.26
N THR A 642 -20.64 10.03 1.47
CA THR A 642 -21.58 8.95 1.75
C THR A 642 -22.75 9.54 2.53
N LYS A 643 -23.76 8.72 2.82
CA LYS A 643 -24.80 9.11 3.79
C LYS A 643 -24.19 9.61 5.11
N ASN A 644 -23.25 8.86 5.68
CA ASN A 644 -22.69 9.18 7.00
C ASN A 644 -21.82 10.44 6.95
N ILE A 645 -20.98 10.61 5.93
CA ILE A 645 -20.16 11.82 5.76
C ILE A 645 -21.07 13.05 5.66
N ILE A 646 -22.13 13.00 4.85
CA ILE A 646 -23.10 14.11 4.70
C ILE A 646 -23.80 14.43 6.02
N GLU A 647 -24.17 13.42 6.80
CA GLU A 647 -24.93 13.61 8.04
C GLU A 647 -24.05 14.03 9.23
N LYS A 648 -22.78 13.58 9.28
CA LYS A 648 -21.90 13.75 10.44
C LYS A 648 -20.91 14.90 10.29
N GLN A 649 -20.53 15.27 9.06
CA GLN A 649 -19.54 16.31 8.83
C GLN A 649 -20.19 17.63 8.39
N HIS A 650 -19.46 18.73 8.55
CA HIS A 650 -19.95 20.04 8.12
C HIS A 650 -19.87 20.18 6.59
N ASN A 651 -21.01 20.45 5.95
CA ASN A 651 -21.13 20.63 4.51
C ASN A 651 -20.19 21.69 3.89
N GLN A 652 -19.64 22.62 4.69
CA GLN A 652 -18.68 23.64 4.24
C GLN A 652 -17.30 23.05 3.89
N LEU A 653 -17.04 21.80 4.27
CA LEU A 653 -15.78 21.10 3.98
C LEU A 653 -15.65 20.67 2.52
N TRP A 654 -16.70 20.82 1.70
CA TRP A 654 -16.67 20.63 0.26
C TRP A 654 -17.57 21.63 -0.46
N ASP A 655 -17.45 21.69 -1.78
CA ASP A 655 -18.18 22.65 -2.64
C ASP A 655 -19.21 21.94 -3.52
N VAL A 656 -18.92 20.72 -3.96
CA VAL A 656 -19.79 19.95 -4.84
C VAL A 656 -19.72 18.45 -4.55
N VAL A 657 -20.87 17.79 -4.63
CA VAL A 657 -21.00 16.33 -4.65
C VAL A 657 -21.35 15.89 -6.07
N VAL A 658 -20.64 14.91 -6.62
CA VAL A 658 -20.91 14.34 -7.94
C VAL A 658 -21.40 12.90 -7.78
N VAL A 659 -22.58 12.62 -8.34
CA VAL A 659 -23.22 11.30 -8.37
C VAL A 659 -23.12 10.76 -9.78
N TYR A 660 -22.30 9.72 -9.96
CA TYR A 660 -21.99 9.11 -11.25
C TYR A 660 -22.11 7.59 -11.16
N GLN A 661 -22.80 6.97 -12.12
CA GLN A 661 -22.99 5.52 -12.24
C GLN A 661 -23.36 4.86 -10.89
N THR A 662 -24.32 5.45 -10.17
CA THR A 662 -24.76 5.01 -8.82
C THR A 662 -26.26 4.75 -8.81
N GLU A 663 -26.71 3.72 -9.54
CA GLU A 663 -28.12 3.42 -9.79
C GLU A 663 -28.87 2.96 -8.53
N TYR A 664 -28.21 2.19 -7.65
CA TYR A 664 -28.82 1.57 -6.47
C TYR A 664 -28.44 2.37 -5.22
N VAL A 665 -29.44 2.91 -4.53
CA VAL A 665 -29.27 3.61 -3.25
C VAL A 665 -30.45 3.33 -2.34
N THR A 666 -30.19 3.12 -1.06
CA THR A 666 -31.22 3.06 -0.04
C THR A 666 -32.01 4.37 0.03
N ASP A 667 -33.21 4.32 0.62
CA ASP A 667 -33.99 5.52 0.90
C ASP A 667 -33.25 6.52 1.80
N ALA A 668 -32.40 6.01 2.70
CA ALA A 668 -31.60 6.83 3.60
C ALA A 668 -30.46 7.55 2.87
N GLU A 669 -29.73 6.87 1.98
CA GLU A 669 -28.71 7.49 1.12
C GLU A 669 -29.31 8.58 0.22
N PHE A 670 -30.47 8.28 -0.39
CA PHE A 670 -31.21 9.27 -1.19
C PHE A 670 -31.63 10.48 -0.34
N ALA A 671 -32.14 10.24 0.87
CA ALA A 671 -32.57 11.30 1.78
C ALA A 671 -31.40 12.17 2.26
N ALA A 672 -30.21 11.60 2.48
CA ALA A 672 -29.02 12.37 2.84
C ALA A 672 -28.61 13.34 1.73
N LEU A 673 -28.59 12.89 0.46
CA LEU A 673 -28.35 13.77 -0.69
C LEU A 673 -29.40 14.88 -0.81
N GLN A 674 -30.67 14.55 -0.60
CA GLN A 674 -31.74 15.56 -0.58
C GLN A 674 -31.54 16.56 0.57
N GLY A 675 -31.18 16.08 1.76
CA GLY A 675 -30.87 16.92 2.92
C GLY A 675 -29.68 17.84 2.65
N TYR A 676 -28.66 17.37 1.94
CA TYR A 676 -27.53 18.20 1.52
C TYR A 676 -27.98 19.36 0.59
N LEU A 677 -28.83 19.08 -0.39
CA LEU A 677 -29.45 20.10 -1.26
C LEU A 677 -30.35 21.07 -0.48
N ASP A 678 -31.16 20.56 0.43
CA ASP A 678 -32.05 21.38 1.26
C ASP A 678 -31.27 22.36 2.16
N ASN A 679 -30.03 22.01 2.52
CA ASN A 679 -29.10 22.84 3.28
C ASN A 679 -28.16 23.69 2.42
N GLY A 680 -28.45 23.87 1.12
CA GLY A 680 -27.71 24.77 0.24
C GLY A 680 -26.52 24.14 -0.49
N GLY A 681 -26.35 22.82 -0.41
CA GLY A 681 -25.30 22.10 -1.12
C GLY A 681 -25.47 22.07 -2.65
N THR A 682 -24.42 21.67 -3.36
CA THR A 682 -24.44 21.53 -4.82
C THR A 682 -24.25 20.06 -5.22
N VAL A 683 -25.19 19.51 -5.98
CA VAL A 683 -25.13 18.14 -6.49
C VAL A 683 -25.13 18.14 -8.01
N ILE A 684 -24.15 17.46 -8.60
CA ILE A 684 -24.15 17.06 -10.01
C ILE A 684 -24.60 15.59 -10.06
N VAL A 685 -25.57 15.26 -10.89
CA VAL A 685 -26.07 13.89 -11.04
C VAL A 685 -26.18 13.52 -12.51
N ASP A 686 -25.71 12.33 -12.86
CA ASP A 686 -25.92 11.78 -14.20
C ASP A 686 -27.38 11.32 -14.42
N SER A 687 -27.67 10.80 -15.61
CA SER A 687 -29.03 10.39 -15.97
C SER A 687 -29.46 9.02 -15.43
N THR A 688 -28.52 8.21 -14.92
CA THR A 688 -28.77 6.81 -14.53
C THR A 688 -28.84 6.63 -13.02
N SER A 689 -28.14 7.48 -12.26
CA SER A 689 -28.00 7.34 -10.82
C SER A 689 -29.30 7.56 -10.04
N LEU A 690 -29.35 7.01 -8.84
CA LEU A 690 -30.42 7.14 -7.85
C LEU A 690 -31.78 6.57 -8.31
N ALA A 691 -31.76 5.71 -9.33
CA ALA A 691 -32.96 5.21 -10.00
C ALA A 691 -33.62 4.02 -9.28
N LEU A 692 -32.86 3.27 -8.49
CA LEU A 692 -33.27 2.01 -7.86
C LEU A 692 -33.00 2.06 -6.35
N ASN A 693 -33.82 1.33 -5.59
CA ASN A 693 -33.46 0.98 -4.22
C ASN A 693 -32.48 -0.21 -4.18
N GLU A 694 -32.06 -0.61 -2.98
CA GLU A 694 -31.14 -1.73 -2.74
C GLU A 694 -31.62 -3.08 -3.30
N TYR A 695 -32.92 -3.22 -3.54
CA TYR A 695 -33.56 -4.43 -4.06
C TYR A 695 -33.89 -4.34 -5.56
N GLY A 696 -33.35 -3.33 -6.25
CA GLY A 696 -33.57 -3.13 -7.69
C GLY A 696 -34.96 -2.62 -8.04
N GLN A 697 -35.73 -2.12 -7.07
CA GLN A 697 -37.07 -1.59 -7.31
C GLN A 697 -36.98 -0.12 -7.76
N PRO A 698 -37.71 0.30 -8.82
CA PRO A 698 -37.63 1.66 -9.33
C PRO A 698 -38.12 2.72 -8.36
N ARG A 699 -37.29 3.73 -8.13
CA ARG A 699 -37.63 4.94 -7.37
C ARG A 699 -38.48 5.89 -8.23
N GLN A 700 -39.62 6.32 -7.69
CA GLN A 700 -40.50 7.31 -8.35
C GLN A 700 -40.09 8.76 -8.05
N THR A 701 -39.47 8.98 -6.88
CA THR A 701 -38.97 10.29 -6.47
C THR A 701 -37.68 10.65 -7.21
N ARG A 702 -37.44 11.96 -7.40
CA ARG A 702 -36.19 12.52 -7.91
C ARG A 702 -35.70 13.59 -6.95
N LEU A 703 -34.40 13.83 -6.93
CA LEU A 703 -33.83 14.94 -6.16
C LEU A 703 -34.48 16.25 -6.62
N ASN A 704 -34.70 17.15 -5.66
CA ASN A 704 -35.10 18.51 -5.93
C ASN A 704 -34.01 19.46 -5.41
N ALA A 705 -33.85 20.63 -6.02
CA ALA A 705 -32.76 21.54 -5.68
C ALA A 705 -32.85 22.09 -4.24
N GLY A 706 -34.03 22.09 -3.60
CA GLY A 706 -34.20 22.66 -2.28
C GLY A 706 -33.73 24.13 -2.22
N GLN A 707 -32.81 24.43 -1.31
CA GLN A 707 -32.10 25.72 -1.23
C GLN A 707 -30.74 25.71 -1.95
N GLY A 708 -30.33 24.55 -2.45
CA GLY A 708 -29.06 24.31 -3.09
C GLY A 708 -29.13 24.35 -4.61
N THR A 709 -28.14 23.70 -5.24
CA THR A 709 -28.01 23.65 -6.70
C THR A 709 -28.00 22.20 -7.16
N LEU A 710 -28.99 21.81 -7.96
CA LEU A 710 -29.05 20.49 -8.60
C LEU A 710 -28.77 20.61 -10.09
N LEU A 711 -27.70 19.97 -10.56
CA LEU A 711 -27.26 19.95 -11.94
C LEU A 711 -27.42 18.53 -12.51
N THR A 712 -28.41 18.35 -13.39
CA THR A 712 -28.63 17.06 -14.06
C THR A 712 -27.92 17.04 -15.40
N MET A 713 -27.04 16.06 -15.59
CA MET A 713 -26.33 15.86 -16.85
C MET A 713 -27.27 15.21 -17.90
N PRO A 714 -27.12 15.55 -19.19
CA PRO A 714 -27.93 14.94 -20.23
C PRO A 714 -27.65 13.43 -20.32
N ALA A 715 -28.63 12.68 -20.84
CA ALA A 715 -28.46 11.26 -21.07
C ALA A 715 -27.29 10.98 -22.02
N GLY A 716 -26.39 10.10 -21.60
CA GLY A 716 -25.18 9.77 -22.37
C GLY A 716 -24.10 10.87 -22.36
N ALA A 717 -24.12 11.78 -21.38
CA ALA A 717 -23.02 12.72 -21.17
C ALA A 717 -21.67 11.98 -21.06
N ALA A 718 -20.63 12.50 -21.72
CA ALA A 718 -19.30 11.95 -21.60
C ALA A 718 -18.76 12.21 -20.19
N VAL A 719 -17.93 11.29 -19.67
CA VAL A 719 -17.29 11.46 -18.36
C VAL A 719 -16.50 12.77 -18.27
N THR A 720 -15.89 13.19 -19.37
CA THR A 720 -15.18 14.48 -19.49
C THR A 720 -16.10 15.69 -19.33
N ASP A 721 -17.35 15.64 -19.79
CA ASP A 721 -18.32 16.71 -19.60
C ASP A 721 -18.73 16.82 -18.13
N ILE A 722 -18.87 15.68 -17.44
CA ILE A 722 -19.18 15.61 -16.01
C ILE A 722 -18.01 16.16 -15.19
N ALA A 723 -16.79 15.72 -15.47
CA ALA A 723 -15.56 16.21 -14.83
C ALA A 723 -15.41 17.72 -15.01
N ASN A 724 -15.55 18.22 -16.24
CA ASN A 724 -15.49 19.66 -16.53
C ASN A 724 -16.56 20.45 -15.76
N LYS A 725 -17.78 19.91 -15.63
CA LYS A 725 -18.84 20.56 -14.86
C LYS A 725 -18.50 20.61 -13.38
N ALA A 726 -17.90 19.55 -12.82
CA ALA A 726 -17.46 19.53 -11.44
C ALA A 726 -16.35 20.57 -11.18
N LEU A 727 -15.34 20.64 -12.06
CA LEU A 727 -14.27 21.64 -11.99
C LEU A 727 -14.80 23.08 -12.11
N GLU A 728 -15.82 23.31 -12.95
CA GLU A 728 -16.50 24.61 -13.02
C GLU A 728 -17.11 25.00 -11.66
N GLN A 729 -17.74 24.05 -10.96
CA GLN A 729 -18.33 24.32 -9.63
C GLN A 729 -17.26 24.62 -8.58
N VAL A 730 -16.16 23.86 -8.56
CA VAL A 730 -15.03 24.13 -7.66
C VAL A 730 -14.43 25.52 -7.94
N ALA A 731 -14.22 25.87 -9.21
CA ALA A 731 -13.68 27.16 -9.60
C ALA A 731 -14.60 28.34 -9.28
N GLN A 732 -15.93 28.14 -9.32
CA GLN A 732 -16.93 29.13 -8.92
C GLN A 732 -16.97 29.34 -7.40
N ALA A 733 -16.86 28.25 -6.63
CA ALA A 733 -16.84 28.30 -5.17
C ALA A 733 -15.53 28.92 -4.62
N ASN A 734 -14.42 28.75 -5.35
CA ASN A 734 -13.12 29.32 -5.00
C ASN A 734 -12.60 30.26 -6.11
N PRO A 735 -13.06 31.53 -6.14
CA PRO A 735 -12.64 32.51 -7.14
C PRO A 735 -11.27 33.12 -6.83
N ALA A 736 -10.64 32.78 -5.70
CA ALA A 736 -9.36 33.34 -5.31
C ALA A 736 -8.27 33.01 -6.35
N GLU A 737 -7.32 33.92 -6.48
CA GLU A 737 -6.16 33.73 -7.34
C GLU A 737 -5.27 32.63 -6.76
N THR A 738 -4.86 31.68 -7.59
CA THR A 738 -4.01 30.56 -7.21
C THR A 738 -3.08 30.20 -8.37
N VAL A 739 -2.03 29.44 -8.07
CA VAL A 739 -1.16 28.84 -9.09
C VAL A 739 -1.89 27.64 -9.71
N VAL A 740 -1.74 27.51 -11.03
CA VAL A 740 -2.15 26.37 -11.84
C VAL A 740 -0.91 25.72 -12.46
N LEU A 741 -0.96 24.39 -12.58
CA LEU A 741 0.05 23.60 -13.27
C LEU A 741 -0.49 23.15 -14.63
N SER A 742 0.28 23.38 -15.69
CA SER A 742 0.02 22.80 -17.01
C SER A 742 1.03 21.68 -17.29
N GLU A 743 0.57 20.61 -17.94
CA GLU A 743 1.37 19.43 -18.25
C GLU A 743 1.37 19.15 -19.76
N THR A 744 2.54 18.85 -20.30
CA THR A 744 2.72 18.25 -21.63
C THR A 744 3.70 17.09 -21.53
N ASN A 745 3.22 15.88 -21.83
CA ASN A 745 4.03 14.65 -21.74
C ASN A 745 3.96 13.79 -23.03
N GLY A 746 3.30 14.28 -24.08
CA GLY A 746 3.15 13.59 -25.36
C GLY A 746 2.10 12.48 -25.40
N THR A 747 1.44 12.15 -24.28
CA THR A 747 0.41 11.08 -24.22
C THR A 747 -1.00 11.61 -24.41
N GLY A 748 -1.26 12.90 -24.12
CA GLY A 748 -2.61 13.48 -24.09
C GLY A 748 -3.41 13.14 -22.83
N HIS A 749 -2.80 12.43 -21.87
CA HIS A 749 -3.34 12.13 -20.55
C HIS A 749 -2.54 12.87 -19.49
N LYS A 750 -3.22 13.42 -18.47
CA LYS A 750 -2.52 14.00 -17.31
C LYS A 750 -1.95 12.86 -16.47
N ALA A 751 -0.75 13.06 -15.93
CA ALA A 751 -0.09 12.07 -15.10
C ALA A 751 0.72 12.67 -13.94
N CYS A 752 0.84 14.00 -13.88
CA CYS A 752 1.48 14.68 -12.76
C CYS A 752 0.43 15.01 -11.69
N TYR A 753 0.41 14.22 -10.62
CA TYR A 753 -0.34 14.56 -9.42
C TYR A 753 0.30 15.78 -8.75
N TRP A 754 -0.52 16.75 -8.32
CA TRP A 754 -0.01 17.94 -7.66
C TRP A 754 -0.99 18.49 -6.64
N ARG A 755 -0.45 19.21 -5.64
CA ARG A 755 -1.21 19.95 -4.63
C ARG A 755 -0.60 21.32 -4.44
N VAL A 756 -1.42 22.32 -4.11
CA VAL A 756 -0.95 23.69 -3.91
C VAL A 756 -1.66 24.41 -2.77
N VAL A 757 -0.92 25.13 -1.92
CA VAL A 757 -1.46 25.96 -0.85
C VAL A 757 -0.77 27.32 -0.79
N GLY A 758 -1.55 28.40 -0.74
CA GLY A 758 -1.03 29.75 -0.61
C GLY A 758 -0.43 30.01 0.77
N GLN A 759 0.67 30.77 0.80
CA GLN A 759 1.40 31.14 2.00
C GLN A 759 1.09 32.59 2.42
N THR A 760 1.42 32.92 3.67
CA THR A 760 1.14 34.26 4.25
C THR A 760 1.98 35.39 3.63
N ASP A 761 3.10 35.06 3.00
CA ASP A 761 3.98 36.01 2.30
C ASP A 761 3.61 36.23 0.83
N GLY A 762 2.56 35.57 0.34
CA GLY A 762 2.09 35.64 -1.04
C GLY A 762 2.75 34.63 -1.99
N SER A 763 3.66 33.79 -1.50
CA SER A 763 4.14 32.61 -2.22
C SER A 763 3.11 31.47 -2.18
N TYR A 764 3.38 30.40 -2.93
CA TYR A 764 2.61 29.17 -2.88
C TYR A 764 3.55 27.99 -2.63
N LEU A 765 3.14 27.09 -1.75
CA LEU A 765 3.77 25.79 -1.57
C LEU A 765 3.10 24.80 -2.52
N MET A 766 3.88 24.09 -3.32
CA MET A 766 3.38 23.10 -4.27
C MET A 766 4.18 21.81 -4.18
N THR A 767 3.52 20.67 -4.27
CA THR A 767 4.19 19.38 -4.53
C THR A 767 3.72 18.81 -5.86
N ILE A 768 4.60 18.13 -6.58
CA ILE A 768 4.32 17.47 -7.85
C ILE A 768 4.94 16.08 -7.82
N VAL A 769 4.17 15.07 -8.20
CA VAL A 769 4.55 13.66 -8.29
C VAL A 769 4.19 13.18 -9.69
N ASN A 770 5.19 12.88 -10.52
CA ASN A 770 4.95 12.37 -11.86
C ASN A 770 4.68 10.86 -11.81
N LEU A 771 3.42 10.48 -11.97
CA LEU A 771 2.97 9.09 -12.04
C LEU A 771 3.07 8.52 -13.47
N GLY A 772 3.36 9.38 -14.45
CA GLY A 772 3.42 9.03 -15.87
C GLY A 772 4.61 8.18 -16.22
N ASN A 773 4.48 7.36 -17.27
CA ASN A 773 5.58 6.56 -17.84
C ASN A 773 6.56 7.38 -18.71
N SER A 774 6.46 8.71 -18.69
CA SER A 774 7.26 9.63 -19.51
C SER A 774 7.63 10.91 -18.75
N THR A 775 8.68 11.59 -19.22
CA THR A 775 9.02 12.93 -18.73
C THR A 775 7.93 13.92 -19.11
N ALA A 776 7.49 14.72 -18.13
CA ALA A 776 6.53 15.79 -18.33
C ALA A 776 7.24 17.14 -18.39
N THR A 777 6.90 17.96 -19.40
CA THR A 777 7.17 19.40 -19.38
C THR A 777 6.05 20.10 -18.64
N LEU A 778 6.41 20.84 -17.60
CA LEU A 778 5.50 21.46 -16.65
C LEU A 778 5.63 22.97 -16.68
N THR A 779 4.50 23.68 -16.61
CA THR A 779 4.46 25.14 -16.55
C THR A 779 3.64 25.61 -15.36
N THR A 780 4.22 26.46 -14.52
CA THR A 780 3.54 27.13 -13.40
C THR A 780 3.12 28.55 -13.78
N ALA A 781 1.84 28.85 -13.60
CA ALA A 781 1.27 30.17 -13.85
C ALA A 781 0.19 30.49 -12.82
N MET A 782 -0.08 31.77 -12.61
CA MET A 782 -1.27 32.23 -11.90
C MET A 782 -2.52 31.91 -12.74
N LYS A 783 -3.67 31.68 -12.10
CA LYS A 783 -4.97 31.48 -12.77
C LYS A 783 -5.33 32.59 -13.76
N SER A 784 -4.82 33.81 -13.54
CA SER A 784 -4.92 34.96 -14.45
C SER A 784 -4.09 34.84 -15.72
N GLY A 785 -3.19 33.86 -15.80
CA GLY A 785 -2.22 33.63 -16.88
C GLY A 785 -0.86 34.31 -16.68
N ALA A 786 -0.62 34.99 -15.54
CA ALA A 786 0.70 35.55 -15.23
C ALA A 786 1.69 34.42 -14.90
N ALA A 787 2.95 34.54 -15.32
CA ALA A 787 3.95 33.52 -15.02
C ALA A 787 4.22 33.43 -13.51
N ALA A 788 4.52 32.23 -13.01
CA ALA A 788 4.89 32.01 -11.62
C ALA A 788 6.19 31.18 -11.57
N SER A 789 7.22 31.73 -10.93
CA SER A 789 8.56 31.13 -10.87
C SER A 789 8.65 30.10 -9.75
N SER A 790 9.19 28.93 -10.06
CA SER A 790 9.33 27.82 -9.11
C SER A 790 10.78 27.64 -8.66
N THR A 791 10.96 27.36 -7.37
CA THR A 791 12.22 26.96 -6.74
C THR A 791 12.03 25.61 -6.06
N ASN A 792 12.91 24.65 -6.33
CA ASN A 792 12.88 23.35 -5.64
C ASN A 792 13.36 23.50 -4.20
N LEU A 793 12.48 23.30 -3.23
CA LEU A 793 12.78 23.44 -1.80
C LEU A 793 13.78 22.38 -1.30
N MET A 794 13.83 21.20 -1.93
CA MET A 794 14.75 20.13 -1.54
C MET A 794 16.20 20.39 -1.98
N THR A 795 16.40 21.20 -3.04
CA THR A 795 17.72 21.45 -3.63
C THR A 795 18.10 22.94 -3.73
N GLY A 796 17.20 23.86 -3.40
CA GLY A 796 17.38 25.31 -3.55
C GLY A 796 17.47 25.79 -5.01
N GLN A 797 17.28 24.92 -5.99
CA GLN A 797 17.47 25.26 -7.41
C GLN A 797 16.28 26.03 -7.97
N LEU A 798 16.57 27.15 -8.65
CA LEU A 798 15.59 27.90 -9.41
C LEU A 798 15.26 27.14 -10.70
N LEU A 799 14.00 26.73 -10.84
CA LEU A 799 13.48 26.05 -12.04
C LEU A 799 12.88 27.03 -13.04
N GLY A 800 12.44 28.20 -12.58
CA GLY A 800 11.69 29.16 -13.39
C GLY A 800 10.21 28.75 -13.51
N SER A 801 9.51 29.27 -14.52
CA SER A 801 8.08 28.96 -14.73
C SER A 801 7.84 27.74 -15.63
N GLU A 802 8.87 27.19 -16.26
CA GLU A 802 8.80 26.01 -17.12
C GLU A 802 9.98 25.10 -16.82
N PHE A 803 9.71 23.81 -16.59
CA PHE A 803 10.72 22.82 -16.22
C PHE A 803 10.27 21.40 -16.60
N GLU A 804 11.21 20.46 -16.60
CA GLU A 804 10.91 19.04 -16.87
C GLU A 804 10.90 18.24 -15.57
N LEU A 805 10.02 17.25 -15.49
CA LEU A 805 9.96 16.26 -14.41
C LEU A 805 9.98 14.86 -15.02
N PRO A 806 11.05 14.08 -14.84
CA PRO A 806 11.12 12.69 -15.32
C PRO A 806 9.99 11.82 -14.74
N SER A 807 9.73 10.68 -15.40
CA SER A 807 8.87 9.62 -14.84
C SER A 807 9.35 9.23 -13.43
N ASN A 808 8.41 8.99 -12.51
CA ASN A 808 8.65 8.81 -11.08
C ASN A 808 9.31 10.00 -10.35
N GLY A 809 9.49 11.14 -11.02
CA GLY A 809 10.05 12.35 -10.39
C GLY A 809 9.14 12.96 -9.33
N VAL A 810 9.75 13.56 -8.30
CA VAL A 810 9.06 14.25 -7.20
C VAL A 810 9.66 15.63 -7.00
N LEU A 811 8.80 16.64 -6.82
CA LEU A 811 9.17 18.01 -6.49
C LEU A 811 8.38 18.53 -5.28
N LEU A 812 9.06 19.33 -4.47
CA LEU A 812 8.48 20.22 -3.48
C LEU A 812 8.96 21.63 -3.80
N LEU A 813 8.04 22.54 -4.06
CA LEU A 813 8.31 23.83 -4.68
C LEU A 813 7.78 24.97 -3.82
N GLU A 814 8.58 26.03 -3.74
CA GLU A 814 8.08 27.38 -3.51
C GLU A 814 7.80 28.01 -4.88
N VAL A 815 6.60 28.56 -5.05
CA VAL A 815 6.16 29.19 -6.29
C VAL A 815 5.82 30.65 -6.04
N MET A 816 6.54 31.53 -6.73
CA MET A 816 6.44 32.98 -6.59
C MET A 816 5.73 33.60 -7.80
N PRO A 817 4.62 34.32 -7.63
CA PRO A 817 4.01 35.09 -8.71
C PRO A 817 5.00 36.10 -9.29
N GLN A 818 5.13 36.15 -10.62
CA GLN A 818 5.91 37.19 -11.28
C GLN A 818 5.04 38.44 -11.51
N SER A 819 5.61 39.61 -11.26
CA SER A 819 4.94 40.92 -11.37
C SER A 819 4.67 41.37 -12.79
#